data_AF-A0A1S4DKU5-F1
#
_entry.id   AF-A0A1S4DKU5-F1
#
_cell.length_a   1.000
_cell.length_b   1.000
_cell.length_c   1.000
_cell.angle_alpha   90.00
_cell.angle_beta   90.00
_cell.angle_gamma   90.00
#
_symmetry.space_group_name_H-M   'P 1'
#
loop_
_entity.id
_entity.type
_entity.pdbx_description
1 polymer ?
#
loop_
_entity_poly.entity_id
_entity_poly.type
_entity_poly.pdbx_seq_one_letter_code
_entity_poly.pdbx_strand_id
1 'polypeptide(L)'
;MLKLWFSPLSNLCFTPYTLSKMTKHQFLLSVLFLALQTPIASAIAIYWGQNGNEATLNETCASGRYSYVNLAFLNKFGNGQTPEINLAGHCNPAGDGCAAVGPELKLCQNLGVKVMLSIGGGVGNYSLASREDAKIFARYLWNTFLGGNSSFRPLGSAVLDGIDFDIELGSSLYYDDLAKYLKDYGKIGKKVYLTAAPQCPFPDSLLGTALNTGLFDNVWVQFYNNPPCQYTPNNTDNIENSWIRWTSSVNATRIFLGLPAAPQAAGSGFIPADVLIGKILPVIKKSRKYGGVMLWSKFWDEQSGYSASIQEDSEPTRNRSATNVPSTIPIPPALSPAPSPNVTPRSSDSSQRTSLKWWIWLIVAIGLTIFVGLSSLCYLLHRKRKAKATALLLLNQTTNRAKRRKMDKKMSEEVQLYSFGSLAIATSNFSLGNKLGEGGFGPVYKGKLPDGQEVAIKRLSTSSGQGLLEFKNEILLIAKLQHTKLVRLLGYCTQGEERILVYEYMHNKSLDFFLFDTNKKEQINWGTRFRIIEGVAQGLLYLHKYSRLTVVHRDLKASNILLDSDMNPKISDFGMARIFGQQESETNTKRIVGTHGYMSPEYALRGIVSTKTDVFSFGVLLLEIVSGKKNNSCYDSEHPLNLIGLAWELWREERALELIDATLIESCSRDEVLRCIHVGLLCVQDYAKDRPSMSSVVSMLTNGSRKPPPPPERPGFFIERGDQQAQRSEEAERYSINGLSISELKGR
;
A
#
# COMPACT_ATOMS: atom_id res chain seq x y z
N MET A 1 -24.90 -55.01 -9.40
CA MET A 1 -25.89 -55.24 -10.47
C MET A 1 -27.07 -54.30 -10.26
N LEU A 2 -27.47 -53.62 -11.35
CA LEU A 2 -28.76 -52.98 -11.68
C LEU A 2 -29.49 -51.98 -10.74
N LYS A 3 -29.64 -50.77 -11.30
CA LYS A 3 -30.84 -49.89 -11.47
C LYS A 3 -32.18 -50.31 -10.83
N LEU A 4 -32.93 -49.30 -10.36
CA LEU A 4 -34.36 -48.97 -10.69
C LEU A 4 -34.73 -47.67 -9.90
N TRP A 5 -34.87 -46.47 -10.49
CA TRP A 5 -35.97 -45.87 -11.29
C TRP A 5 -37.29 -45.55 -10.56
N PHE A 6 -37.54 -44.23 -10.45
CA PHE A 6 -38.77 -43.44 -10.70
C PHE A 6 -39.82 -43.14 -9.61
N SER A 7 -40.17 -41.84 -9.62
CA SER A 7 -41.26 -41.06 -9.02
C SER A 7 -42.63 -41.40 -9.64
N PRO A 8 -43.72 -40.59 -9.53
CA PRO A 8 -44.12 -39.49 -8.61
C PRO A 8 -45.54 -39.69 -8.02
N LEU A 9 -45.96 -38.88 -7.03
CA LEU A 9 -47.41 -38.65 -6.81
C LEU A 9 -47.68 -37.18 -6.51
N SER A 10 -48.54 -36.65 -7.35
CA SER A 10 -49.12 -35.31 -7.41
C SER A 10 -50.40 -35.22 -6.59
N ASN A 11 -50.79 -33.97 -6.32
CA ASN A 11 -52.12 -33.49 -5.93
C ASN A 11 -52.62 -33.84 -4.52
N LEU A 12 -52.66 -32.81 -3.67
CA LEU A 12 -53.84 -32.54 -2.83
C LEU A 12 -53.90 -31.05 -2.50
N CYS A 13 -54.95 -30.43 -3.04
CA CYS A 13 -55.39 -29.07 -2.80
C CYS A 13 -56.12 -29.04 -1.45
N PHE A 14 -55.87 -28.05 -0.59
CA PHE A 14 -56.70 -27.78 0.59
C PHE A 14 -57.11 -26.31 0.65
N THR A 15 -58.43 -26.12 0.77
CA THR A 15 -59.16 -24.88 1.00
C THR A 15 -59.13 -24.48 2.50
N PRO A 16 -59.45 -23.22 2.84
CA PRO A 16 -59.08 -22.65 4.14
C PRO A 16 -60.25 -22.68 5.13
N TYR A 17 -60.41 -23.73 5.93
CA TYR A 17 -61.18 -23.66 7.18
C TYR A 17 -60.71 -24.76 8.13
N THR A 18 -59.92 -24.38 9.13
CA THR A 18 -60.00 -24.77 10.55
C THR A 18 -58.70 -24.37 11.25
N LEU A 19 -58.57 -23.08 11.57
CA LEU A 19 -57.53 -22.58 12.46
C LEU A 19 -58.05 -22.62 13.89
N SER A 20 -58.11 -23.80 14.50
CA SER A 20 -58.30 -23.94 15.94
C SER A 20 -57.77 -25.30 16.39
N LYS A 21 -56.77 -25.27 17.28
CA LYS A 21 -55.97 -26.39 17.82
C LYS A 21 -54.73 -26.79 17.00
N MET A 22 -53.73 -25.90 17.00
CA MET A 22 -52.33 -26.36 17.05
C MET A 22 -51.72 -25.92 18.38
N THR A 23 -51.30 -26.90 19.18
CA THR A 23 -50.59 -26.70 20.45
C THR A 23 -49.25 -26.01 20.23
N LYS A 24 -48.83 -25.16 21.20
CA LYS A 24 -47.60 -24.33 21.18
C LYS A 24 -46.31 -25.04 20.69
N HIS A 25 -46.24 -26.37 20.76
CA HIS A 25 -45.10 -27.15 20.29
C HIS A 25 -44.99 -27.28 18.76
N GLN A 26 -46.08 -27.18 18.01
CA GLN A 26 -46.03 -27.23 16.54
C GLN A 26 -45.69 -25.88 15.90
N PHE A 27 -46.01 -24.77 16.57
CA PHE A 27 -45.59 -23.44 16.10
C PHE A 27 -44.07 -23.24 16.27
N LEU A 28 -43.47 -23.81 17.32
CA LEU A 28 -42.02 -23.78 17.52
C LEU A 28 -41.28 -24.62 16.46
N LEU A 29 -41.84 -25.75 16.02
CA LEU A 29 -41.25 -26.59 14.99
C LEU A 29 -41.35 -25.96 13.59
N SER A 30 -42.43 -25.24 13.27
CA SER A 30 -42.52 -24.47 12.01
C SER A 30 -41.61 -23.24 11.98
N VAL A 31 -41.33 -22.62 13.14
CA VAL A 31 -40.36 -21.51 13.23
C VAL A 31 -38.91 -22.04 13.25
N LEU A 32 -38.64 -23.24 13.77
CA LEU A 32 -37.31 -23.87 13.67
C LEU A 32 -37.02 -24.44 12.28
N PHE A 33 -38.02 -24.90 11.52
CA PHE A 33 -37.80 -25.42 10.16
C PHE A 33 -37.73 -24.34 9.07
N LEU A 34 -38.17 -23.10 9.34
CA LEU A 34 -37.87 -21.94 8.49
C LEU A 34 -36.56 -21.21 8.87
N ALA A 35 -35.87 -21.66 9.92
CA ALA A 35 -34.52 -21.21 10.29
C ALA A 35 -33.40 -22.11 9.71
N LEU A 36 -33.73 -23.01 8.78
CA LEU A 36 -32.76 -23.77 8.02
C LEU A 36 -32.47 -23.07 6.68
N GLN A 37 -31.31 -22.42 6.67
CA GLN A 37 -30.61 -21.90 5.49
C GLN A 37 -31.30 -20.73 4.76
N THR A 38 -31.40 -19.57 5.43
CA THR A 38 -31.27 -18.32 4.66
C THR A 38 -29.87 -18.31 4.05
N PRO A 39 -29.70 -18.23 2.72
CA PRO A 39 -28.37 -18.06 2.15
C PRO A 39 -27.77 -16.80 2.77
N ILE A 40 -26.62 -16.95 3.44
CA ILE A 40 -25.90 -15.81 3.99
C ILE A 40 -25.63 -14.90 2.79
N ALA A 41 -26.28 -13.74 2.75
CA ALA A 41 -25.99 -12.72 1.75
C ALA A 41 -24.47 -12.50 1.75
N SER A 42 -23.83 -12.67 0.59
CA SER A 42 -22.39 -12.55 0.46
C SER A 42 -21.99 -11.11 0.77
N ALA A 43 -21.38 -10.89 1.94
CA ALA A 43 -20.97 -9.55 2.36
C ALA A 43 -19.80 -9.06 1.52
N ILE A 44 -19.71 -7.75 1.29
CA ILE A 44 -18.51 -7.14 0.72
C ILE A 44 -17.82 -6.32 1.80
N ALA A 45 -16.52 -6.55 2.00
CA ALA A 45 -15.64 -5.70 2.78
C ALA A 45 -14.80 -4.82 1.83
N ILE A 46 -14.48 -3.59 2.24
CA ILE A 46 -13.70 -2.65 1.43
C ILE A 46 -12.66 -1.93 2.29
N TYR A 47 -11.44 -1.76 1.76
CA TYR A 47 -10.50 -0.81 2.35
C TYR A 47 -10.73 0.61 1.81
N TRP A 48 -10.78 1.56 2.72
CA TRP A 48 -10.98 2.99 2.46
C TRP A 48 -9.87 3.80 3.14
N GLY A 49 -9.44 4.91 2.53
CA GLY A 49 -8.40 5.78 3.08
C GLY A 49 -7.00 5.54 2.49
N GLN A 50 -6.90 4.77 1.40
CA GLN A 50 -5.61 4.44 0.76
C GLN A 50 -5.27 5.36 -0.42
N ASN A 51 -6.24 6.14 -0.90
CA ASN A 51 -6.05 7.05 -2.02
C ASN A 51 -6.82 8.36 -1.78
N GLY A 52 -6.13 9.50 -1.88
CA GLY A 52 -6.75 10.82 -1.67
C GLY A 52 -7.77 11.25 -2.74
N ASN A 53 -7.93 10.48 -3.82
CA ASN A 53 -8.90 10.73 -4.89
C ASN A 53 -10.04 9.69 -4.93
N GLU A 54 -10.44 9.13 -3.79
CA GLU A 54 -11.61 8.25 -3.68
C GLU A 54 -12.79 8.94 -2.98
N ALA A 55 -14.00 8.41 -3.15
CA ALA A 55 -15.20 8.93 -2.48
C ALA A 55 -15.05 9.06 -0.96
N THR A 56 -15.81 9.96 -0.36
CA THR A 56 -15.86 10.15 1.10
C THR A 56 -16.32 8.87 1.82
N LEU A 57 -16.06 8.78 3.12
CA LEU A 57 -16.49 7.62 3.92
C LEU A 57 -18.03 7.53 3.93
N ASN A 58 -18.70 8.68 4.04
CA ASN A 58 -20.15 8.78 3.93
C ASN A 58 -20.68 8.23 2.58
N GLU A 59 -20.16 8.71 1.45
CA GLU A 59 -20.57 8.22 0.13
C GLU A 59 -20.31 6.72 -0.05
N THR A 60 -19.19 6.24 0.49
CA THR A 60 -18.82 4.82 0.46
C THR A 60 -19.88 3.98 1.17
N CYS A 61 -20.26 4.33 2.40
CA CYS A 61 -21.26 3.60 3.16
C CYS A 61 -22.68 3.78 2.63
N ALA A 62 -23.04 4.99 2.19
CA ALA A 62 -24.34 5.30 1.62
C ALA A 62 -24.62 4.55 0.31
N SER A 63 -23.59 4.00 -0.34
CA SER A 63 -23.77 3.16 -1.53
C SER A 63 -24.55 1.86 -1.25
N GLY A 64 -24.64 1.41 0.01
CA GLY A 64 -25.32 0.17 0.39
C GLY A 64 -24.61 -1.11 -0.03
N ARG A 65 -23.41 -1.01 -0.62
CA ARG A 65 -22.68 -2.16 -1.18
C ARG A 65 -21.83 -2.90 -0.15
N TYR A 66 -21.35 -2.24 0.90
CA TYR A 66 -20.35 -2.80 1.80
C TYR A 66 -20.93 -3.07 3.18
N SER A 67 -20.65 -4.24 3.74
CA SER A 67 -21.00 -4.59 5.12
C SER A 67 -19.87 -4.24 6.10
N TYR A 68 -18.63 -4.12 5.59
CA TYR A 68 -17.44 -3.82 6.37
C TYR A 68 -16.58 -2.78 5.66
N VAL A 69 -16.03 -1.83 6.42
CA VAL A 69 -15.05 -0.84 5.94
C VAL A 69 -13.83 -0.87 6.85
N ASN A 70 -12.65 -1.08 6.27
CA ASN A 70 -11.37 -0.96 6.94
C ASN A 70 -10.77 0.41 6.64
N LEU A 71 -10.61 1.24 7.67
CA LEU A 71 -9.94 2.54 7.60
C LEU A 71 -8.43 2.30 7.59
N ALA A 72 -7.81 2.57 6.45
CA ALA A 72 -6.39 2.37 6.22
C ALA A 72 -5.65 3.72 6.26
N PHE A 73 -4.58 3.90 7.03
CA PHE A 73 -3.94 2.98 7.97
C PHE A 73 -3.49 3.66 9.27
N LEU A 74 -3.38 2.90 10.36
CA LEU A 74 -2.47 3.23 11.46
C LEU A 74 -1.16 2.47 11.22
N ASN A 75 -0.21 3.13 10.58
CA ASN A 75 0.99 2.50 10.03
C ASN A 75 2.29 2.88 10.75
N LYS A 76 2.18 3.47 11.94
CA LYS A 76 3.29 3.68 12.87
C LYS A 76 2.85 3.34 14.27
N PHE A 77 3.52 2.41 14.95
CA PHE A 77 3.23 2.00 16.33
C PHE A 77 4.27 1.04 16.92
N GLY A 78 4.19 0.82 18.23
CA GLY A 78 5.06 -0.10 18.98
C GLY A 78 6.50 0.39 19.08
N ASN A 79 7.34 -0.33 19.82
CA ASN A 79 8.71 0.07 20.17
C ASN A 79 8.80 1.47 20.81
N GLY A 80 7.83 1.84 21.65
CA GLY A 80 7.79 3.16 22.30
C GLY A 80 7.51 4.36 21.37
N GLN A 81 7.17 4.10 20.10
CA GLN A 81 6.85 5.15 19.14
C GLN A 81 5.45 5.74 19.39
N THR A 82 5.28 7.03 19.11
CA THR A 82 3.95 7.66 19.05
C THR A 82 3.17 7.12 17.85
N PRO A 83 1.98 6.51 18.07
CA PRO A 83 1.23 5.95 16.96
C PRO A 83 0.65 7.03 16.03
N GLU A 84 0.62 6.76 14.72
CA GLU A 84 0.18 7.71 13.69
C GLU A 84 -0.78 7.06 12.70
N ILE A 85 -1.84 7.78 12.36
CA ILE A 85 -2.79 7.39 11.30
C ILE A 85 -2.48 8.13 10.01
N ASN A 86 -2.64 7.47 8.87
CA ASN A 86 -2.48 8.02 7.54
C ASN A 86 -3.65 7.57 6.66
N LEU A 87 -4.63 8.46 6.48
CA LEU A 87 -5.79 8.23 5.60
C LEU A 87 -5.56 8.87 4.22
N ALA A 88 -4.38 8.70 3.63
CA ALA A 88 -4.00 9.16 2.28
C ALA A 88 -4.38 10.62 1.92
N GLY A 89 -4.33 11.52 2.90
CA GLY A 89 -4.66 12.94 2.71
C GLY A 89 -6.14 13.30 2.86
N HIS A 90 -7.02 12.35 3.20
CA HIS A 90 -8.43 12.62 3.58
C HIS A 90 -8.53 13.48 4.84
N CYS A 91 -7.52 13.44 5.70
CA CYS A 91 -7.42 14.31 6.87
C CYS A 91 -5.97 14.47 7.36
N ASN A 92 -5.76 15.43 8.28
CA ASN A 92 -4.46 15.66 8.93
C ASN A 92 -4.52 15.22 10.41
N PRO A 93 -3.76 14.18 10.82
CA PRO A 93 -3.76 13.67 12.19
C PRO A 93 -3.02 14.55 13.20
N ALA A 94 -2.11 15.43 12.74
CA ALA A 94 -1.30 16.29 13.60
C ALA A 94 -2.03 17.58 14.08
N GLY A 95 -3.35 17.67 13.85
CA GLY A 95 -4.24 18.73 14.36
C GLY A 95 -5.69 18.23 14.44
N ASP A 96 -6.67 19.13 14.57
CA ASP A 96 -8.11 18.76 14.60
C ASP A 96 -8.65 18.20 13.26
N GLY A 97 -7.78 18.00 12.27
CA GLY A 97 -8.14 17.76 10.88
C GLY A 97 -8.86 16.44 10.60
N CYS A 98 -8.73 15.43 11.47
CA CYS A 98 -9.42 14.14 11.30
C CYS A 98 -10.72 14.01 12.09
N ALA A 99 -11.06 14.97 12.97
CA ALA A 99 -12.29 14.92 13.77
C ALA A 99 -13.57 14.96 12.91
N ALA A 100 -13.49 15.56 11.71
CA ALA A 100 -14.57 15.61 10.73
C ALA A 100 -14.96 14.23 10.18
N VAL A 101 -14.09 13.22 10.27
CA VAL A 101 -14.41 11.83 9.88
C VAL A 101 -15.35 11.16 10.89
N GLY A 102 -15.34 11.63 12.15
CA GLY A 102 -16.14 11.04 13.23
C GLY A 102 -17.65 10.98 12.95
N PRO A 103 -18.30 12.08 12.51
CA PRO A 103 -19.69 12.06 12.07
C PRO A 103 -19.98 11.07 10.92
N GLU A 104 -19.10 10.97 9.92
CA GLU A 104 -19.28 10.04 8.79
C GLU A 104 -19.21 8.58 9.25
N LEU A 105 -18.31 8.28 10.17
CA LEU A 105 -18.18 6.95 10.80
C LEU A 105 -19.48 6.55 11.52
N LYS A 106 -20.06 7.46 12.32
CA LYS A 106 -21.35 7.21 12.99
C LYS A 106 -22.47 6.96 11.99
N LEU A 107 -22.47 7.67 10.87
CA LEU A 107 -23.44 7.45 9.79
C LEU A 107 -23.27 6.06 9.17
N CYS A 108 -22.04 5.64 8.85
CA CYS A 108 -21.76 4.28 8.37
C CYS A 108 -22.31 3.21 9.34
N GLN A 109 -22.04 3.37 10.64
CA GLN A 109 -22.51 2.44 11.66
C GLN A 109 -24.04 2.40 11.77
N ASN A 110 -24.71 3.55 11.61
CA ASN A 110 -26.18 3.64 11.58
C ASN A 110 -26.78 2.96 10.34
N LEU A 111 -26.03 2.90 9.23
CA LEU A 111 -26.38 2.11 8.04
C LEU A 111 -26.09 0.61 8.20
N GLY A 112 -25.62 0.18 9.37
CA GLY A 112 -25.27 -1.23 9.65
C GLY A 112 -23.89 -1.66 9.17
N VAL A 113 -23.09 -0.74 8.62
CA VAL A 113 -21.71 -1.01 8.18
C VAL A 113 -20.79 -1.07 9.40
N LYS A 114 -20.00 -2.14 9.52
CA LYS A 114 -18.97 -2.23 10.55
C LYS A 114 -17.71 -1.51 10.10
N VAL A 115 -17.18 -0.63 10.93
CA VAL A 115 -16.00 0.17 10.61
C VAL A 115 -14.86 -0.20 11.54
N MET A 116 -13.76 -0.67 10.97
CA MET A 116 -12.54 -1.06 11.69
C MET A 116 -11.39 -0.11 11.36
N LEU A 117 -10.44 0.05 12.28
CA LEU A 117 -9.14 0.67 11.97
C LEU A 117 -8.15 -0.42 11.58
N SER A 118 -7.57 -0.31 10.40
CA SER A 118 -6.50 -1.21 9.96
C SER A 118 -5.16 -0.73 10.49
N ILE A 119 -4.51 -1.58 11.29
CA ILE A 119 -3.13 -1.39 11.76
C ILE A 119 -2.18 -2.07 10.79
N GLY A 120 -1.09 -1.38 10.46
CA GLY A 120 -0.03 -1.89 9.60
C GLY A 120 -0.10 -1.39 8.16
N GLY A 121 -0.16 -2.31 7.21
CA GLY A 121 -0.11 -2.12 5.76
C GLY A 121 1.28 -2.32 5.17
N GLY A 122 1.39 -2.54 3.86
CA GLY A 122 2.66 -2.73 3.14
C GLY A 122 3.67 -1.56 3.20
N VAL A 123 3.32 -0.43 3.81
CA VAL A 123 4.21 0.71 4.07
C VAL A 123 3.97 1.27 5.47
N GLY A 124 5.01 1.32 6.30
CA GLY A 124 4.92 1.87 7.66
C GLY A 124 6.18 1.62 8.48
N ASN A 125 6.14 2.03 9.75
CA ASN A 125 7.14 1.69 10.76
C ASN A 125 6.44 1.16 12.01
N TYR A 126 6.24 -0.15 12.05
CA TYR A 126 5.54 -0.79 13.15
C TYR A 126 6.12 -2.16 13.46
N SER A 127 6.23 -2.46 14.75
CA SER A 127 6.49 -3.79 15.30
C SER A 127 6.29 -3.73 16.81
N LEU A 128 6.05 -4.88 17.42
CA LEU A 128 5.89 -5.00 18.86
C LEU A 128 7.18 -5.61 19.43
N ALA A 129 7.85 -4.91 20.35
CA ALA A 129 9.11 -5.38 20.94
C ALA A 129 8.89 -6.45 22.02
N SER A 130 7.74 -6.42 22.69
CA SER A 130 7.44 -7.30 23.82
C SER A 130 5.94 -7.45 24.05
N ARG A 131 5.58 -8.41 24.90
CA ARG A 131 4.21 -8.56 25.41
C ARG A 131 3.69 -7.31 26.15
N GLU A 132 4.57 -6.58 26.83
CA GLU A 132 4.18 -5.33 27.50
C GLU A 132 3.96 -4.21 26.48
N ASP A 133 4.79 -4.13 25.44
CA ASP A 133 4.59 -3.19 24.33
C ASP A 133 3.25 -3.46 23.61
N ALA A 134 2.93 -4.73 23.36
CA ALA A 134 1.62 -5.14 22.84
C ALA A 134 0.45 -4.69 23.76
N LYS A 135 0.63 -4.79 25.08
CA LYS A 135 -0.38 -4.35 26.06
C LYS A 135 -0.54 -2.83 26.11
N ILE A 136 0.57 -2.09 26.07
CA ILE A 136 0.58 -0.62 26.00
C ILE A 136 -0.13 -0.17 24.73
N PHE A 137 0.19 -0.78 23.59
CA PHE A 137 -0.44 -0.46 22.33
C PHE A 137 -1.93 -0.84 22.31
N ALA A 138 -2.31 -1.99 22.87
CA ALA A 138 -3.72 -2.37 23.03
C ALA A 138 -4.51 -1.32 23.84
N ARG A 139 -3.92 -0.82 24.93
CA ARG A 139 -4.51 0.25 25.76
C ARG A 139 -4.64 1.55 24.98
N TYR A 140 -3.64 1.91 24.17
CA TYR A 140 -3.72 3.07 23.29
C TYR A 140 -4.88 2.94 22.29
N LEU A 141 -4.98 1.82 21.58
CA LEU A 141 -6.09 1.57 20.64
C LEU A 141 -7.46 1.65 21.33
N TRP A 142 -7.55 1.06 22.53
CA TRP A 142 -8.78 1.09 23.33
C TRP A 142 -9.21 2.52 23.68
N ASN A 143 -8.29 3.33 24.21
CA ASN A 143 -8.58 4.68 24.71
C ASN A 143 -8.79 5.70 23.59
N THR A 144 -8.09 5.54 22.47
CA THR A 144 -8.06 6.51 21.37
C THR A 144 -9.16 6.25 20.33
N PHE A 145 -9.46 4.98 20.02
CA PHE A 145 -10.31 4.62 18.88
C PHE A 145 -11.52 3.76 19.25
N LEU A 146 -11.48 3.03 20.36
CA LEU A 146 -12.55 2.14 20.80
C LEU A 146 -13.28 2.76 22.02
N GLY A 147 -13.68 1.93 22.99
CA GLY A 147 -14.56 2.31 24.09
C GLY A 147 -13.91 2.98 25.30
N GLY A 148 -12.59 3.19 25.29
CA GLY A 148 -11.88 3.83 26.41
C GLY A 148 -12.00 5.36 26.41
N ASN A 149 -11.17 6.05 27.18
CA ASN A 149 -11.18 7.51 27.24
C ASN A 149 -9.78 8.09 27.03
N SER A 150 -9.67 9.15 26.25
CA SER A 150 -8.42 9.86 25.94
C SER A 150 -8.73 11.32 25.67
N SER A 151 -7.88 12.22 26.15
CA SER A 151 -7.93 13.65 25.79
C SER A 151 -7.59 13.89 24.32
N PHE A 152 -6.91 12.93 23.68
CA PHE A 152 -6.56 12.97 22.27
C PHE A 152 -7.27 11.83 21.53
N ARG A 153 -8.25 12.18 20.68
CA ARG A 153 -8.97 11.27 19.79
C ARG A 153 -9.01 11.83 18.37
N PRO A 154 -8.14 11.34 17.45
CA PRO A 154 -7.96 11.97 16.14
C PRO A 154 -9.19 11.85 15.25
N LEU A 155 -10.03 10.81 15.41
CA LEU A 155 -11.31 10.67 14.69
C LEU A 155 -12.50 11.30 15.45
N GLY A 156 -12.22 12.21 16.39
CA GLY A 156 -13.23 12.82 17.26
C GLY A 156 -13.82 11.82 18.26
N SER A 157 -15.07 12.07 18.70
CA SER A 157 -15.78 11.22 19.67
C SER A 157 -16.34 9.92 19.10
N ALA A 158 -15.99 9.56 17.86
CA ALA A 158 -16.44 8.32 17.26
C ALA A 158 -15.74 7.10 17.88
N VAL A 159 -16.46 5.98 17.95
CA VAL A 159 -16.00 4.71 18.50
C VAL A 159 -16.11 3.66 17.41
N LEU A 160 -14.97 3.12 16.98
CA LEU A 160 -14.91 2.09 15.96
C LEU A 160 -15.49 0.75 16.45
N ASP A 161 -15.84 -0.13 15.53
CA ASP A 161 -16.34 -1.47 15.85
C ASP A 161 -15.19 -2.45 16.14
N GLY A 162 -13.99 -2.20 15.61
CA GLY A 162 -12.90 -3.15 15.74
C GLY A 162 -11.57 -2.69 15.21
N ILE A 163 -10.60 -3.60 15.29
CA ILE A 163 -9.23 -3.43 14.80
C ILE A 163 -8.97 -4.53 13.77
N ASP A 164 -8.41 -4.11 12.65
CA ASP A 164 -8.00 -4.96 11.55
C ASP A 164 -6.48 -5.09 11.51
N PHE A 165 -5.97 -6.31 11.41
CA PHE A 165 -4.55 -6.62 11.46
C PHE A 165 -4.05 -6.86 10.03
N ASP A 166 -3.42 -5.85 9.46
CA ASP A 166 -2.82 -5.90 8.13
C ASP A 166 -1.30 -5.85 8.27
N ILE A 167 -0.70 -6.94 8.73
CA ILE A 167 0.72 -6.97 9.09
C ILE A 167 1.51 -7.55 7.93
N GLU A 168 2.21 -6.70 7.20
CA GLU A 168 2.96 -7.06 5.97
C GLU A 168 4.48 -6.91 6.11
N LEU A 169 4.96 -6.28 7.19
CA LEU A 169 6.39 -6.04 7.46
C LEU A 169 6.72 -6.11 8.95
N GLY A 170 8.01 -6.13 9.27
CA GLY A 170 8.51 -6.17 10.64
C GLY A 170 8.64 -7.60 11.18
N SER A 171 8.09 -7.83 12.37
CA SER A 171 8.20 -9.10 13.12
C SER A 171 6.85 -9.83 13.14
N SER A 172 6.84 -11.14 13.39
CA SER A 172 5.62 -11.93 13.65
C SER A 172 5.26 -12.03 15.14
N LEU A 173 6.06 -11.44 16.01
CA LEU A 173 5.97 -11.61 17.46
C LEU A 173 4.88 -10.70 18.08
N TYR A 174 4.26 -11.21 19.16
CA TYR A 174 3.35 -10.51 20.08
C TYR A 174 2.01 -10.00 19.51
N TYR A 175 1.69 -10.25 18.24
CA TYR A 175 0.36 -9.93 17.70
C TYR A 175 -0.75 -10.83 18.27
N ASP A 176 -0.42 -12.03 18.72
CA ASP A 176 -1.34 -12.90 19.46
C ASP A 176 -1.66 -12.33 20.85
N ASP A 177 -0.66 -11.76 21.54
CA ASP A 177 -0.86 -11.01 22.79
C ASP A 177 -1.72 -9.76 22.55
N LEU A 178 -1.43 -8.97 21.51
CA LEU A 178 -2.24 -7.81 21.13
C LEU A 178 -3.71 -8.22 20.91
N ALA A 179 -3.95 -9.30 20.16
CA ALA A 179 -5.30 -9.82 19.91
C ALA A 179 -6.01 -10.22 21.21
N LYS A 180 -5.32 -10.91 22.13
CA LYS A 180 -5.87 -11.28 23.47
C LYS A 180 -6.28 -10.04 24.26
N TYR A 181 -5.40 -9.04 24.36
CA TYR A 181 -5.68 -7.81 25.10
C TYR A 181 -6.83 -7.00 24.50
N LEU A 182 -6.89 -6.88 23.17
CA LEU A 182 -8.00 -6.18 22.51
C LEU A 182 -9.33 -6.91 22.72
N LYS A 183 -9.33 -8.25 22.70
CA LYS A 183 -10.55 -9.03 22.94
C LYS A 183 -11.03 -8.92 24.38
N ASP A 184 -10.12 -8.81 25.34
CA ASP A 184 -10.46 -8.64 26.75
C ASP A 184 -11.23 -7.34 27.01
N TYR A 185 -10.89 -6.23 26.33
CA TYR A 185 -11.68 -5.00 26.43
C TYR A 185 -13.12 -5.14 25.95
N GLY A 186 -13.36 -6.03 24.97
CA GLY A 186 -14.69 -6.34 24.47
C GLY A 186 -15.60 -7.07 25.48
N LYS A 187 -15.06 -7.57 26.60
CA LYS A 187 -15.86 -8.23 27.66
C LYS A 187 -16.51 -7.23 28.62
N ILE A 188 -15.94 -6.03 28.76
CA ILE A 188 -16.33 -5.01 29.75
C ILE A 188 -17.20 -3.91 29.10
N GLY A 189 -17.44 -3.97 27.78
CA GLY A 189 -18.20 -2.96 27.05
C GLY A 189 -18.75 -3.43 25.70
N LYS A 190 -18.71 -2.56 24.69
CA LYS A 190 -19.12 -2.91 23.31
C LYS A 190 -18.18 -4.00 22.76
N LYS A 191 -18.74 -4.99 22.07
CA LYS A 191 -17.98 -6.03 21.35
C LYS A 191 -16.89 -5.37 20.48
N VAL A 192 -15.65 -5.82 20.65
CA VAL A 192 -14.51 -5.46 19.78
C VAL A 192 -14.36 -6.55 18.71
N TYR A 193 -14.60 -6.16 17.46
CA TYR A 193 -14.33 -7.02 16.31
C TYR A 193 -12.83 -7.07 16.05
N LEU A 194 -12.30 -8.27 15.85
CA LEU A 194 -10.93 -8.46 15.39
C LEU A 194 -10.96 -9.05 14.01
N THR A 195 -10.23 -8.43 13.08
CA THR A 195 -10.11 -8.92 11.72
C THR A 195 -8.65 -8.97 11.30
N ALA A 196 -8.33 -9.80 10.32
CA ALA A 196 -6.96 -10.01 9.87
C ALA A 196 -6.90 -10.08 8.35
N ALA A 197 -5.82 -9.55 7.77
CA ALA A 197 -5.60 -9.47 6.35
C ALA A 197 -4.33 -10.24 5.92
N PRO A 198 -4.28 -11.58 6.11
CA PRO A 198 -3.10 -12.36 5.77
C PRO A 198 -2.88 -12.49 4.27
N GLN A 199 -1.64 -12.75 3.87
CA GLN A 199 -1.26 -13.22 2.54
C GLN A 199 -1.75 -14.66 2.32
N CYS A 200 -2.08 -15.06 1.08
CA CYS A 200 -2.58 -16.42 0.86
C CYS A 200 -1.59 -17.58 1.07
N PRO A 201 -0.25 -17.43 1.00
CA PRO A 201 0.66 -18.49 1.40
C PRO A 201 0.36 -18.95 2.83
N PHE A 202 0.18 -20.26 3.02
CA PHE A 202 -0.24 -20.82 4.30
C PHE A 202 0.87 -21.67 4.96
N PRO A 203 1.15 -21.48 6.27
CA PRO A 203 0.61 -20.42 7.12
C PRO A 203 1.14 -19.03 6.71
N ASP A 204 0.40 -17.98 7.03
CA ASP A 204 0.89 -16.61 6.86
C ASP A 204 2.11 -16.37 7.78
N SER A 205 3.17 -15.77 7.24
CA SER A 205 4.46 -15.64 7.92
C SER A 205 4.46 -14.65 9.07
N LEU A 206 3.52 -13.70 9.10
CA LEU A 206 3.47 -12.61 10.09
C LEU A 206 2.30 -12.74 11.07
N LEU A 207 1.15 -13.24 10.60
CA LEU A 207 -0.09 -13.36 11.36
C LEU A 207 -0.42 -14.79 11.79
N GLY A 208 0.36 -15.80 11.38
CA GLY A 208 0.07 -17.20 11.69
C GLY A 208 -0.16 -17.48 13.19
N THR A 209 0.70 -16.94 14.06
CA THR A 209 0.58 -17.08 15.53
C THR A 209 -0.67 -16.39 16.07
N ALA A 210 -0.97 -15.19 15.61
CA ALA A 210 -2.17 -14.44 16.00
C ALA A 210 -3.45 -15.17 15.56
N LEU A 211 -3.51 -15.65 14.31
CA LEU A 211 -4.66 -16.37 13.77
C LEU A 211 -4.94 -17.67 14.53
N ASN A 212 -3.91 -18.36 15.01
CA ASN A 212 -4.04 -19.59 15.80
C ASN A 212 -4.73 -19.37 17.16
N THR A 213 -4.86 -18.13 17.64
CA THR A 213 -5.62 -17.83 18.86
C THR A 213 -7.13 -18.09 18.72
N GLY A 214 -7.66 -18.09 17.49
CA GLY A 214 -9.10 -18.22 17.22
C GLY A 214 -9.93 -17.00 17.63
N LEU A 215 -9.30 -15.85 17.89
CA LEU A 215 -9.98 -14.63 18.36
C LEU A 215 -10.55 -13.73 17.26
N PHE A 216 -10.19 -14.02 16.00
CA PHE A 216 -10.55 -13.22 14.83
C PHE A 216 -11.96 -13.57 14.32
N ASP A 217 -12.82 -12.55 14.24
CA ASP A 217 -14.20 -12.66 13.75
C ASP A 217 -14.22 -12.89 12.24
N ASN A 218 -13.43 -12.11 11.48
CA ASN A 218 -13.30 -12.23 10.04
C ASN A 218 -11.84 -12.24 9.59
N VAL A 219 -11.51 -12.99 8.55
CA VAL A 219 -10.17 -13.04 7.94
C VAL A 219 -10.30 -12.79 6.44
N TRP A 220 -9.63 -11.77 5.92
CA TRP A 220 -9.63 -11.41 4.50
C TRP A 220 -8.31 -11.81 3.85
N VAL A 221 -8.27 -13.03 3.30
CA VAL A 221 -7.05 -13.61 2.75
C VAL A 221 -6.75 -13.01 1.37
N GLN A 222 -5.52 -12.52 1.16
CA GLN A 222 -5.10 -11.90 -0.09
C GLN A 222 -4.79 -12.94 -1.18
N PHE A 223 -5.70 -13.14 -2.13
CA PHE A 223 -5.58 -14.15 -3.21
C PHE A 223 -5.04 -13.61 -4.54
N TYR A 224 -4.26 -12.52 -4.49
CA TYR A 224 -3.59 -11.93 -5.65
C TYR A 224 -2.15 -11.54 -5.28
N ASN A 225 -1.30 -11.25 -6.26
CA ASN A 225 0.14 -11.05 -6.09
C ASN A 225 0.89 -12.19 -5.39
N ASN A 226 0.29 -13.38 -5.36
CA ASN A 226 0.79 -14.57 -4.69
C ASN A 226 0.65 -15.78 -5.65
N PRO A 227 1.58 -15.95 -6.61
CA PRO A 227 1.51 -17.00 -7.64
C PRO A 227 1.16 -18.42 -7.14
N PRO A 228 1.64 -18.89 -5.97
CA PRO A 228 1.32 -20.24 -5.48
C PRO A 228 -0.14 -20.47 -5.10
N CYS A 229 -0.91 -19.40 -4.82
CA CYS A 229 -2.25 -19.52 -4.26
C CYS A 229 -3.30 -18.60 -4.90
N GLN A 230 -2.94 -17.86 -5.93
CA GLN A 230 -3.85 -16.98 -6.68
C GLN A 230 -4.50 -17.66 -7.89
N TYR A 231 -5.47 -16.96 -8.49
CA TYR A 231 -6.03 -17.33 -9.79
C TYR A 231 -5.02 -17.15 -10.93
N THR A 232 -5.04 -18.06 -11.89
CA THR A 232 -4.30 -17.95 -13.16
C THR A 232 -5.30 -18.04 -14.32
N PRO A 233 -5.15 -17.28 -15.43
CA PRO A 233 -6.10 -17.35 -16.53
C PRO A 233 -6.41 -18.79 -16.97
N ASN A 234 -7.70 -19.16 -16.92
CA ASN A 234 -8.22 -20.49 -17.23
C ASN A 234 -7.86 -21.62 -16.26
N ASN A 235 -7.28 -21.34 -15.09
CA ASN A 235 -7.00 -22.32 -14.05
C ASN A 235 -7.40 -21.79 -12.66
N THR A 236 -8.34 -22.48 -12.00
CA THR A 236 -8.83 -22.16 -10.66
C THR A 236 -8.27 -23.06 -9.55
N ASP A 237 -7.43 -24.04 -9.88
CA ASP A 237 -6.95 -25.05 -8.93
C ASP A 237 -6.17 -24.42 -7.77
N ASN A 238 -5.24 -23.51 -8.05
CA ASN A 238 -4.40 -22.90 -7.01
C ASN A 238 -5.24 -22.13 -5.97
N ILE A 239 -6.21 -21.34 -6.44
CA ILE A 239 -7.09 -20.56 -5.57
C ILE A 239 -8.09 -21.45 -4.83
N GLU A 240 -8.65 -22.46 -5.47
CA GLU A 240 -9.59 -23.41 -4.84
C GLU A 240 -8.90 -24.28 -3.78
N ASN A 241 -7.74 -24.85 -4.10
CA ASN A 241 -6.95 -25.67 -3.17
C ASN A 241 -6.49 -24.84 -1.96
N SER A 242 -6.05 -23.60 -2.20
CA SER A 242 -5.67 -22.69 -1.13
C SER A 242 -6.87 -22.28 -0.28
N TRP A 243 -8.03 -22.01 -0.89
CA TRP A 243 -9.28 -21.72 -0.17
C TRP A 243 -9.69 -22.87 0.77
N ILE A 244 -9.61 -24.11 0.28
CA ILE A 244 -9.88 -25.30 1.10
C ILE A 244 -8.92 -25.34 2.29
N ARG A 245 -7.61 -25.13 2.07
CA ARG A 245 -6.60 -25.13 3.13
C ARG A 245 -6.87 -24.07 4.20
N TRP A 246 -7.19 -22.84 3.81
CA TRP A 246 -7.53 -21.76 4.74
C TRP A 246 -8.80 -22.07 5.54
N THR A 247 -9.86 -22.54 4.88
CA THR A 247 -11.14 -22.81 5.55
C THR A 247 -11.12 -24.06 6.43
N SER A 248 -10.27 -25.04 6.15
CA SER A 248 -10.09 -26.20 7.03
C SER A 248 -9.18 -25.93 8.23
N SER A 249 -8.18 -25.04 8.07
CA SER A 249 -7.09 -24.91 9.05
C SER A 249 -7.25 -23.76 10.05
N VAL A 250 -7.91 -22.65 9.68
CA VAL A 250 -8.00 -21.45 10.55
C VAL A 250 -9.27 -21.45 11.40
N ASN A 251 -9.12 -21.18 12.70
CA ASN A 251 -10.22 -21.09 13.66
C ASN A 251 -10.89 -19.70 13.67
N ALA A 252 -11.21 -19.16 12.49
CA ALA A 252 -11.94 -17.91 12.33
C ALA A 252 -13.42 -18.17 12.02
N THR A 253 -14.30 -17.23 12.38
CA THR A 253 -15.75 -17.40 12.17
C THR A 253 -16.10 -17.30 10.68
N ARG A 254 -15.51 -16.32 9.97
CA ARG A 254 -15.71 -16.10 8.53
C ARG A 254 -14.40 -15.81 7.82
N ILE A 255 -14.24 -16.34 6.62
CA ILE A 255 -13.11 -16.11 5.73
C ILE A 255 -13.64 -15.46 4.45
N PHE A 256 -13.02 -14.36 4.06
CA PHE A 256 -13.35 -13.58 2.88
C PHE A 256 -12.30 -13.78 1.80
N LEU A 257 -12.76 -13.83 0.55
CA LEU A 257 -11.90 -13.86 -0.62
C LEU A 257 -11.39 -12.44 -0.88
N GLY A 258 -10.15 -12.15 -0.50
CA GLY A 258 -9.53 -10.84 -0.70
C GLY A 258 -9.00 -10.67 -2.12
N LEU A 259 -9.53 -9.68 -2.84
CA LEU A 259 -9.32 -9.46 -4.26
C LEU A 259 -8.96 -8.00 -4.60
N PRO A 260 -8.17 -7.78 -5.65
CA PRO A 260 -8.01 -6.46 -6.23
C PRO A 260 -9.30 -6.11 -6.99
N ALA A 261 -9.79 -4.88 -6.80
CA ALA A 261 -11.03 -4.43 -7.45
C ALA A 261 -10.84 -4.09 -8.95
N ALA A 262 -9.60 -4.08 -9.47
CA ALA A 262 -9.31 -3.80 -10.87
C ALA A 262 -8.00 -4.51 -11.28
N PRO A 263 -7.80 -4.84 -12.56
CA PRO A 263 -6.55 -5.47 -13.00
C PRO A 263 -5.33 -4.57 -12.78
N GLN A 264 -5.50 -3.25 -12.84
CA GLN A 264 -4.45 -2.26 -12.55
C GLN A 264 -4.02 -2.24 -11.07
N ALA A 265 -4.86 -2.77 -10.18
CA ALA A 265 -4.59 -2.88 -8.75
C ALA A 265 -3.83 -4.17 -8.38
N ALA A 266 -3.54 -5.04 -9.36
CA ALA A 266 -2.87 -6.31 -9.18
C ALA A 266 -1.60 -6.37 -10.04
N GLY A 267 -0.49 -6.84 -9.48
CA GLY A 267 0.67 -7.29 -10.26
C GLY A 267 0.43 -8.65 -10.91
N SER A 268 -0.36 -9.52 -10.27
CA SER A 268 -0.87 -10.77 -10.84
C SER A 268 -2.08 -11.29 -10.05
N GLY A 269 -2.79 -12.28 -10.57
CA GLY A 269 -3.90 -12.92 -9.85
C GLY A 269 -5.24 -12.18 -9.88
N PHE A 270 -5.41 -11.17 -10.74
CA PHE A 270 -6.71 -10.51 -10.92
C PHE A 270 -7.75 -11.49 -11.48
N ILE A 271 -8.94 -11.49 -10.90
CA ILE A 271 -10.05 -12.36 -11.27
C ILE A 271 -11.13 -11.53 -11.96
N PRO A 272 -11.41 -11.75 -13.26
CA PRO A 272 -12.56 -11.15 -13.91
C PRO A 272 -13.88 -11.48 -13.19
N ALA A 273 -14.82 -10.54 -13.13
CA ALA A 273 -16.06 -10.72 -12.38
C ALA A 273 -16.90 -11.92 -12.87
N ASP A 274 -16.98 -12.13 -14.18
CA ASP A 274 -17.64 -13.27 -14.81
C ASP A 274 -16.98 -14.61 -14.42
N VAL A 275 -15.65 -14.65 -14.34
CA VAL A 275 -14.91 -15.83 -13.87
C VAL A 275 -15.16 -16.08 -12.39
N LEU A 276 -15.13 -15.02 -11.58
CA LEU A 276 -15.41 -15.11 -10.14
C LEU A 276 -16.81 -15.71 -9.92
N ILE A 277 -17.83 -15.14 -10.55
CA ILE A 277 -19.23 -15.54 -10.38
C ILE A 277 -19.49 -16.94 -10.98
N GLY A 278 -18.98 -17.19 -12.20
CA GLY A 278 -19.30 -18.40 -12.94
C GLY A 278 -18.49 -19.63 -12.54
N LYS A 279 -17.25 -19.46 -12.06
CA LYS A 279 -16.33 -20.58 -11.79
C LYS A 279 -15.94 -20.71 -10.32
N ILE A 280 -15.56 -19.61 -9.67
CA ILE A 280 -14.92 -19.66 -8.34
C ILE A 280 -15.94 -19.63 -7.20
N LEU A 281 -16.88 -18.68 -7.21
CA LEU A 281 -17.92 -18.57 -6.17
C LEU A 281 -18.72 -19.85 -5.96
N PRO A 282 -19.13 -20.62 -7.00
CA PRO A 282 -19.83 -21.88 -6.82
C PRO A 282 -19.04 -22.93 -6.03
N VAL A 283 -17.71 -22.87 -6.07
CA VAL A 283 -16.83 -23.78 -5.31
C VAL A 283 -16.62 -23.25 -3.90
N ILE A 284 -16.20 -22.00 -3.75
CA ILE A 284 -15.78 -21.47 -2.43
C ILE A 284 -16.96 -21.26 -1.48
N LYS A 285 -18.16 -20.96 -2.00
CA LYS A 285 -19.40 -20.81 -1.21
C LYS A 285 -19.87 -22.12 -0.55
N LYS A 286 -19.32 -23.28 -0.95
CA LYS A 286 -19.61 -24.56 -0.28
C LYS A 286 -19.09 -24.61 1.15
N SER A 287 -18.06 -23.83 1.46
CA SER A 287 -17.53 -23.74 2.82
C SER A 287 -18.49 -22.95 3.73
N ARG A 288 -18.83 -23.51 4.89
CA ARG A 288 -19.62 -22.80 5.93
C ARG A 288 -18.91 -21.56 6.48
N LYS A 289 -17.59 -21.46 6.28
CA LYS A 289 -16.79 -20.30 6.67
C LYS A 289 -16.76 -19.20 5.59
N TYR A 290 -17.38 -19.39 4.42
CA TYR A 290 -17.41 -18.35 3.39
C TYR A 290 -18.13 -17.10 3.92
N GLY A 291 -17.37 -16.03 4.06
CA GLY A 291 -17.82 -14.75 4.58
C GLY A 291 -18.27 -13.78 3.50
N GLY A 292 -17.70 -13.87 2.31
CA GLY A 292 -17.93 -12.91 1.23
C GLY A 292 -16.66 -12.57 0.47
N VAL A 293 -16.68 -11.44 -0.22
CA VAL A 293 -15.54 -10.89 -0.95
C VAL A 293 -15.00 -9.68 -0.20
N MET A 294 -13.70 -9.52 -0.16
CA MET A 294 -13.05 -8.33 0.34
C MET A 294 -12.32 -7.66 -0.81
N LEU A 295 -12.45 -6.34 -0.93
CA LEU A 295 -11.79 -5.54 -1.95
C LEU A 295 -10.76 -4.62 -1.32
N TRP A 296 -9.53 -4.68 -1.83
CA TRP A 296 -8.39 -3.96 -1.26
C TRP A 296 -8.33 -2.47 -1.60
N SER A 297 -9.27 -1.91 -2.37
CA SER A 297 -9.23 -0.47 -2.70
C SER A 297 -10.59 0.08 -3.12
N LYS A 298 -11.13 1.03 -2.34
CA LYS A 298 -12.33 1.79 -2.71
C LYS A 298 -12.13 2.60 -3.98
N PHE A 299 -10.97 3.25 -4.15
CA PHE A 299 -10.61 3.93 -5.39
C PHE A 299 -10.80 3.04 -6.62
N TRP A 300 -10.17 1.86 -6.64
CA TRP A 300 -10.23 0.99 -7.82
C TRP A 300 -11.62 0.42 -8.05
N ASP A 301 -12.35 0.09 -6.98
CA ASP A 301 -13.74 -0.38 -7.08
C ASP A 301 -14.68 0.68 -7.67
N GLU A 302 -14.42 1.96 -7.39
CA GLU A 302 -15.15 3.07 -8.00
C GLU A 302 -14.88 3.22 -9.48
N GLN A 303 -13.63 2.98 -9.91
CA GLN A 303 -13.26 3.07 -11.32
C GLN A 303 -13.79 1.89 -12.13
N SER A 304 -13.74 0.68 -11.57
CA SER A 304 -14.08 -0.55 -12.29
C SER A 304 -15.55 -0.96 -12.13
N GLY A 305 -16.23 -0.55 -11.05
CA GLY A 305 -17.55 -1.04 -10.70
C GLY A 305 -17.56 -2.51 -10.26
N TYR A 306 -16.43 -3.05 -9.81
CA TYR A 306 -16.27 -4.48 -9.53
C TYR A 306 -17.27 -5.01 -8.49
N SER A 307 -17.44 -4.31 -7.37
CA SER A 307 -18.41 -4.65 -6.32
C SER A 307 -19.85 -4.71 -6.85
N ALA A 308 -20.22 -3.80 -7.75
CA ALA A 308 -21.54 -3.81 -8.37
C ALA A 308 -21.71 -5.04 -9.27
N SER A 309 -20.70 -5.36 -10.08
CA SER A 309 -20.73 -6.51 -10.99
C SER A 309 -20.88 -7.87 -10.28
N ILE A 310 -20.41 -7.98 -9.03
CA ILE A 310 -20.47 -9.22 -8.25
C ILE A 310 -21.66 -9.28 -7.29
N GLN A 311 -22.47 -8.21 -7.18
CA GLN A 311 -23.68 -8.15 -6.36
C GLN A 311 -24.97 -8.46 -7.13
N GLU A 312 -24.99 -8.24 -8.44
CA GLU A 312 -26.19 -8.33 -9.30
C GLU A 312 -26.85 -9.72 -9.38
N ASP A 313 -26.25 -10.78 -8.83
CA ASP A 313 -26.81 -12.15 -8.84
C ASP A 313 -27.24 -12.67 -7.45
N SER A 314 -27.40 -11.77 -6.47
CA SER A 314 -27.85 -12.13 -5.11
C SER A 314 -29.38 -12.11 -4.90
N GLU A 315 -30.16 -11.74 -5.93
CA GLU A 315 -31.60 -12.00 -5.97
C GLU A 315 -31.95 -12.95 -7.13
N PRO A 316 -32.85 -13.93 -6.94
CA PRO A 316 -33.28 -14.80 -8.03
C PRO A 316 -34.10 -13.99 -9.04
N THR A 317 -33.47 -13.62 -10.16
CA THR A 317 -34.12 -12.92 -11.26
C THR A 317 -35.20 -13.79 -11.89
N ARG A 318 -36.43 -13.28 -11.82
CA ARG A 318 -37.61 -13.82 -12.50
C ARG A 318 -37.40 -13.68 -14.01
N ASN A 319 -37.33 -14.83 -14.71
CA ASN A 319 -37.19 -14.98 -16.16
C ASN A 319 -37.90 -13.89 -16.99
N ARG A 320 -37.14 -13.22 -17.86
CA ARG A 320 -37.65 -12.67 -19.11
C ARG A 320 -36.88 -13.30 -20.27
N SER A 321 -37.43 -14.38 -20.79
CA SER A 321 -37.08 -14.92 -22.10
C SER A 321 -37.66 -14.03 -23.19
N ALA A 322 -36.79 -13.61 -24.12
CA ALA A 322 -37.17 -12.94 -25.36
C ALA A 322 -37.63 -13.97 -26.41
N THR A 323 -38.74 -13.68 -27.10
CA THR A 323 -39.06 -14.24 -28.41
C THR A 323 -39.68 -13.15 -29.30
N ASN A 324 -39.05 -12.90 -30.45
CA ASN A 324 -39.61 -12.25 -31.66
C ASN A 324 -40.71 -13.19 -32.26
N VAL A 325 -41.70 -12.85 -33.10
CA VAL A 325 -41.85 -11.92 -34.26
C VAL A 325 -43.39 -11.62 -34.48
N PRO A 326 -43.95 -11.07 -35.60
CA PRO A 326 -44.75 -9.83 -35.63
C PRO A 326 -46.23 -9.97 -36.09
N SER A 327 -47.01 -8.87 -36.16
CA SER A 327 -47.91 -8.47 -37.27
C SER A 327 -49.03 -7.47 -36.87
N THR A 328 -49.55 -6.80 -37.90
CA THR A 328 -50.31 -5.53 -38.04
C THR A 328 -51.85 -5.58 -37.94
N ILE A 329 -52.47 -4.52 -37.34
CA ILE A 329 -53.65 -3.67 -37.75
C ILE A 329 -55.06 -4.34 -37.97
N PRO A 330 -56.28 -3.71 -37.79
CA PRO A 330 -56.87 -2.73 -36.83
C PRO A 330 -58.34 -3.04 -36.34
N ILE A 331 -58.88 -2.11 -35.52
CA ILE A 331 -60.26 -1.82 -34.96
C ILE A 331 -61.50 -2.15 -35.83
N PRO A 332 -62.73 -2.43 -35.26
CA PRO A 332 -63.79 -1.40 -35.02
C PRO A 332 -64.66 -1.60 -33.72
N PRO A 333 -65.64 -0.69 -33.41
CA PRO A 333 -66.12 -0.41 -32.04
C PRO A 333 -67.61 -0.76 -31.70
N ALA A 334 -67.89 -0.64 -30.39
CA ALA A 334 -69.10 -0.16 -29.67
C ALA A 334 -70.51 -0.78 -29.90
N LEU A 335 -71.19 -1.15 -28.79
CA LEU A 335 -72.63 -0.91 -28.56
C LEU A 335 -73.02 -1.10 -27.06
N SER A 336 -73.56 -0.05 -26.46
CA SER A 336 -74.50 -0.04 -25.30
C SER A 336 -75.92 -0.43 -25.81
N PRO A 337 -77.02 -0.64 -25.02
CA PRO A 337 -77.36 0.03 -23.74
C PRO A 337 -78.26 -0.69 -22.68
N ALA A 338 -78.23 -0.13 -21.45
CA ALA A 338 -79.35 0.11 -20.50
C ALA A 338 -80.14 -1.09 -19.88
N PRO A 339 -81.10 -0.86 -18.95
CA PRO A 339 -80.90 -0.50 -17.54
C PRO A 339 -81.71 -1.37 -16.53
N SER A 340 -81.49 -1.08 -15.24
CA SER A 340 -82.16 -1.45 -13.96
C SER A 340 -83.64 -1.92 -13.96
N PRO A 341 -84.09 -2.60 -12.87
CA PRO A 341 -84.93 -1.86 -11.91
C PRO A 341 -84.78 -2.23 -10.40
N ASN A 342 -85.23 -1.24 -9.63
CA ASN A 342 -85.53 -1.10 -8.19
C ASN A 342 -86.07 -2.32 -7.43
N VAL A 343 -85.91 -2.29 -6.08
CA VAL A 343 -87.01 -2.14 -5.08
C VAL A 343 -86.42 -2.21 -3.64
N THR A 344 -86.69 -1.16 -2.85
CA THR A 344 -86.56 -1.03 -1.37
C THR A 344 -87.81 -1.66 -0.68
N PRO A 345 -88.01 -1.75 0.67
CA PRO A 345 -87.39 -0.99 1.79
C PRO A 345 -87.20 -1.72 3.15
N ARG A 346 -86.56 -1.01 4.12
CA ARG A 346 -86.96 -0.76 5.55
C ARG A 346 -85.82 -0.83 6.60
N SER A 347 -85.67 0.34 7.26
CA SER A 347 -85.40 0.63 8.69
C SER A 347 -84.15 0.04 9.38
N SER A 348 -83.25 0.89 9.87
CA SER A 348 -83.38 1.55 11.19
C SER A 348 -82.19 2.48 11.50
N ASP A 349 -82.51 3.43 12.37
CA ASP A 349 -81.81 4.56 12.95
C ASP A 349 -80.31 4.41 13.34
N SER A 350 -79.50 5.43 13.08
CA SER A 350 -78.79 6.19 14.13
C SER A 350 -77.82 7.23 13.55
N SER A 351 -77.93 8.44 14.08
CA SER A 351 -77.17 9.64 13.77
C SER A 351 -75.69 9.58 14.15
N GLN A 352 -74.79 10.05 13.28
CA GLN A 352 -73.67 10.91 13.68
C GLN A 352 -73.05 11.63 12.47
N ARG A 353 -73.20 12.95 12.43
CA ARG A 353 -72.65 13.86 11.42
C ARG A 353 -71.29 14.35 11.93
N THR A 354 -70.18 13.90 11.35
CA THR A 354 -68.85 14.48 11.60
C THR A 354 -68.50 15.44 10.45
N SER A 355 -68.27 16.71 10.77
CA SER A 355 -67.89 17.73 9.78
C SER A 355 -66.47 17.46 9.28
N LEU A 356 -66.33 17.13 7.99
CA LEU A 356 -65.02 16.98 7.35
C LEU A 356 -64.35 18.36 7.26
N LYS A 357 -63.22 18.49 7.96
CA LYS A 357 -62.44 19.74 8.10
C LYS A 357 -61.68 20.05 6.79
N TRP A 358 -62.34 20.75 5.88
CA TRP A 358 -61.85 21.14 4.54
C TRP A 358 -60.46 21.84 4.53
N TRP A 359 -60.08 22.47 5.64
CA TRP A 359 -58.79 23.17 5.78
C TRP A 359 -57.56 22.23 5.73
N ILE A 360 -57.71 20.93 6.00
CA ILE A 360 -56.61 19.96 5.92
C ILE A 360 -56.14 19.77 4.47
N TRP A 361 -57.07 19.72 3.52
CA TRP A 361 -56.75 19.58 2.09
C TRP A 361 -56.08 20.83 1.50
N LEU A 362 -56.39 22.00 2.05
CA LEU A 362 -55.75 23.26 1.67
C LEU A 362 -54.26 23.27 2.06
N ILE A 363 -53.92 22.79 3.26
CA ILE A 363 -52.53 22.71 3.74
C ILE A 363 -51.72 21.72 2.89
N VAL A 364 -52.30 20.57 2.53
CA VAL A 364 -51.65 19.56 1.68
C VAL A 364 -51.37 20.12 0.27
N ALA A 365 -52.31 20.86 -0.32
CA ALA A 365 -52.14 21.47 -1.63
C ALA A 365 -51.03 22.54 -1.65
N ILE A 366 -50.94 23.36 -0.59
CA ILE A 366 -49.87 24.36 -0.43
C ILE A 366 -48.51 23.69 -0.23
N GLY A 367 -48.45 22.62 0.57
CA GLY A 367 -47.22 21.85 0.75
C GLY A 367 -46.70 21.23 -0.55
N LEU A 368 -47.61 20.70 -1.38
CA LEU A 368 -47.24 20.07 -2.65
C LEU A 368 -46.71 21.09 -3.67
N THR A 369 -47.30 22.28 -3.74
CA THR A 369 -46.84 23.34 -4.67
C THR A 369 -45.46 23.87 -4.28
N ILE A 370 -45.20 24.06 -2.99
CA ILE A 370 -43.87 24.46 -2.48
C ILE A 370 -42.83 23.39 -2.78
N PHE A 371 -43.16 22.12 -2.56
CA PHE A 371 -42.26 20.99 -2.82
C PHE A 371 -41.86 20.88 -4.30
N VAL A 372 -42.82 21.04 -5.22
CA VAL A 372 -42.56 21.03 -6.67
C VAL A 372 -41.73 22.25 -7.08
N GLY A 373 -42.01 23.44 -6.54
CA GLY A 373 -41.24 24.66 -6.79
C GLY A 373 -39.77 24.55 -6.33
N LEU A 374 -39.53 24.01 -5.14
CA LEU A 374 -38.18 23.80 -4.61
C LEU A 374 -37.43 22.72 -5.41
N SER A 375 -38.11 21.64 -5.80
CA SER A 375 -37.50 20.56 -6.60
C SER A 375 -37.08 21.04 -7.99
N SER A 376 -37.92 21.85 -8.64
CA SER A 376 -37.62 22.43 -9.95
C SER A 376 -36.53 23.50 -9.89
N LEU A 377 -36.49 24.32 -8.84
CA LEU A 377 -35.38 25.25 -8.59
C LEU A 377 -34.06 24.50 -8.35
N CYS A 378 -34.07 23.44 -7.55
CA CYS A 378 -32.89 22.62 -7.26
C CYS A 378 -32.37 21.94 -8.54
N TYR A 379 -33.25 21.44 -9.41
CA TYR A 379 -32.91 20.87 -10.71
C TYR A 379 -32.23 21.91 -11.63
N LEU A 380 -32.76 23.14 -11.70
CA LEU A 380 -32.17 24.22 -12.52
C LEU A 380 -30.80 24.65 -12.00
N LEU A 381 -30.61 24.73 -10.68
CA LEU A 381 -29.33 25.04 -10.05
C LEU A 381 -28.32 23.91 -10.30
N HIS A 382 -28.74 22.65 -10.20
CA HIS A 382 -27.92 21.48 -10.52
C HIS A 382 -27.48 21.47 -12.00
N ARG A 383 -28.40 21.77 -12.92
CA ARG A 383 -28.10 21.89 -14.36
C ARG A 383 -27.09 23.02 -14.65
N LYS A 384 -27.22 24.17 -13.99
CA LYS A 384 -26.24 25.28 -14.09
C LYS A 384 -24.86 24.91 -13.53
N ARG A 385 -24.80 24.19 -12.40
CA ARG A 385 -23.53 23.71 -11.81
C ARG A 385 -22.84 22.70 -12.71
N LYS A 386 -23.59 21.74 -13.28
CA LYS A 386 -23.06 20.75 -14.23
C LYS A 386 -22.49 21.40 -15.50
N ALA A 387 -23.18 22.38 -16.07
CA ALA A 387 -22.69 23.12 -17.24
C ALA A 387 -21.40 23.91 -16.97
N LYS A 388 -21.29 24.56 -15.80
CA LYS A 388 -20.06 25.25 -15.38
C LYS A 388 -18.90 24.28 -15.18
N ALA A 389 -19.13 23.13 -14.57
CA ALA A 389 -18.11 22.10 -14.37
C ALA A 389 -17.54 21.57 -15.70
N THR A 390 -18.41 21.30 -16.68
CA THR A 390 -17.98 20.85 -18.02
C THR A 390 -17.17 21.91 -18.76
N ALA A 391 -17.57 23.19 -18.67
CA ALA A 391 -16.83 24.29 -19.27
C ALA A 391 -15.44 24.48 -18.64
N LEU A 392 -15.33 24.34 -17.32
CA LEU A 392 -14.07 24.43 -16.58
C LEU A 392 -13.14 23.25 -16.91
N LEU A 393 -13.70 22.05 -17.12
CA LEU A 393 -12.97 20.86 -17.56
C LEU A 393 -12.37 21.05 -18.97
N LEU A 394 -13.15 21.58 -19.91
CA LEU A 394 -12.70 21.86 -21.29
C LEU A 394 -11.62 22.96 -21.32
N LEU A 395 -11.75 24.00 -20.50
CA LEU A 395 -10.75 25.07 -20.36
C LEU A 395 -9.44 24.53 -19.76
N ASN A 396 -9.53 23.63 -18.78
CA ASN A 396 -8.36 22.98 -18.18
C ASN A 396 -7.68 22.02 -19.17
N GLN A 397 -8.44 21.29 -19.99
CA GLN A 397 -7.88 20.42 -21.04
C GLN A 397 -7.14 21.20 -22.13
N THR A 398 -7.67 22.35 -22.56
CA THR A 398 -7.06 23.20 -23.58
C THR A 398 -5.80 23.90 -23.08
N THR A 399 -5.81 24.43 -21.85
CA THR A 399 -4.63 25.02 -21.20
C THR A 399 -3.53 23.98 -20.93
N ASN A 400 -3.89 22.76 -20.52
CA ASN A 400 -2.92 21.67 -20.35
C ASN A 400 -2.29 21.23 -21.69
N ARG A 401 -3.06 21.20 -22.79
CA ARG A 401 -2.50 20.94 -24.14
C ARG A 401 -1.54 22.03 -24.59
N ALA A 402 -1.85 23.30 -24.33
CA ALA A 402 -0.97 24.42 -24.69
C ALA A 402 0.33 24.43 -23.86
N LYS A 403 0.24 24.14 -22.55
CA LYS A 403 1.42 23.98 -21.68
C LYS A 403 2.30 22.80 -22.10
N ARG A 404 1.69 21.66 -22.47
CA ARG A 404 2.39 20.47 -22.95
C ARG A 404 3.17 20.75 -24.24
N ARG A 405 2.53 21.37 -25.24
CA ARG A 405 3.19 21.80 -26.49
C ARG A 405 4.38 22.74 -26.27
N LYS A 406 4.28 23.65 -25.29
CA LYS A 406 5.36 24.61 -24.98
C LYS A 406 6.54 23.93 -24.27
N MET A 407 6.28 22.93 -23.44
CA MET A 407 7.29 22.10 -22.79
C MET A 407 7.99 21.17 -23.80
N ASP A 408 7.23 20.51 -24.68
CA ASP A 408 7.75 19.62 -25.71
C ASP A 408 8.67 20.36 -26.70
N LYS A 409 8.32 21.60 -27.08
CA LYS A 409 9.14 22.44 -27.97
C LYS A 409 10.48 22.86 -27.35
N LYS A 410 10.52 23.16 -26.05
CA LYS A 410 11.75 23.55 -25.33
C LYS A 410 12.67 22.35 -25.03
N MET A 411 12.12 21.14 -24.99
CA MET A 411 12.82 19.91 -24.64
C MET A 411 13.42 19.20 -25.87
N SER A 412 12.87 19.46 -27.06
CA SER A 412 13.32 18.92 -28.35
C SER A 412 14.71 19.41 -28.80
N GLU A 413 15.28 20.43 -28.15
CA GLU A 413 16.57 21.02 -28.56
C GLU A 413 17.79 20.32 -27.93
N GLU A 414 17.62 19.51 -26.87
CA GLU A 414 18.73 18.85 -26.14
C GLU A 414 18.68 17.31 -26.14
N VAL A 415 17.52 16.68 -26.40
CA VAL A 415 17.31 15.23 -26.30
C VAL A 415 16.43 14.72 -27.45
N GLN A 416 16.78 13.58 -28.08
CA GLN A 416 16.10 13.07 -29.26
C GLN A 416 14.73 12.44 -28.94
N LEU A 417 13.70 12.79 -29.70
CA LEU A 417 12.38 12.14 -29.65
C LEU A 417 12.38 10.93 -30.58
N TYR A 418 12.19 9.73 -30.02
CA TYR A 418 12.05 8.49 -30.78
C TYR A 418 10.58 8.11 -30.95
N SER A 419 10.25 7.48 -32.08
CA SER A 419 8.94 6.87 -32.28
C SER A 419 8.85 5.53 -31.54
N PHE A 420 7.64 5.13 -31.14
CA PHE A 420 7.46 3.80 -30.56
C PHE A 420 7.86 2.69 -31.54
N GLY A 421 7.47 2.83 -32.82
CA GLY A 421 7.80 1.84 -33.85
C GLY A 421 9.30 1.62 -34.02
N SER A 422 10.10 2.69 -34.01
CA SER A 422 11.57 2.56 -34.08
C SER A 422 12.17 1.83 -32.87
N LEU A 423 11.66 2.09 -31.66
CA LEU A 423 12.14 1.42 -30.46
C LEU A 423 11.67 -0.03 -30.37
N ALA A 424 10.46 -0.32 -30.85
CA ALA A 424 9.97 -1.69 -30.99
C ALA A 424 10.85 -2.48 -31.97
N ILE A 425 11.19 -1.93 -33.14
CA ILE A 425 12.11 -2.58 -34.08
C ILE A 425 13.49 -2.80 -33.44
N ALA A 426 14.05 -1.77 -32.81
CA ALA A 426 15.37 -1.84 -32.17
C ALA A 426 15.48 -2.92 -31.09
N THR A 427 14.38 -3.26 -30.43
CA THR A 427 14.31 -4.25 -29.35
C THR A 427 13.71 -5.59 -29.78
N SER A 428 13.46 -5.80 -31.07
CA SER A 428 12.74 -6.98 -31.59
C SER A 428 11.38 -7.17 -30.90
N ASN A 429 10.61 -6.08 -30.86
CA ASN A 429 9.32 -5.94 -30.18
C ASN A 429 9.40 -6.23 -28.67
N PHE A 430 10.39 -5.62 -27.99
CA PHE A 430 10.63 -5.79 -26.56
C PHE A 430 10.77 -7.26 -26.15
N SER A 431 11.51 -8.04 -26.95
CA SER A 431 11.68 -9.48 -26.73
C SER A 431 12.34 -9.77 -25.37
N LEU A 432 11.98 -10.90 -24.76
CA LEU A 432 12.62 -11.34 -23.52
C LEU A 432 14.12 -11.62 -23.70
N GLY A 433 14.55 -12.03 -24.90
CA GLY A 433 15.97 -12.25 -25.21
C GLY A 433 16.80 -10.96 -25.19
N ASN A 434 16.17 -9.80 -25.35
CA ASN A 434 16.81 -8.49 -25.26
C ASN A 434 16.65 -7.86 -23.87
N LYS A 435 16.00 -8.50 -22.91
CA LYS A 435 15.78 -7.93 -21.57
C LYS A 435 17.09 -7.93 -20.77
N LEU A 436 17.52 -6.75 -20.34
CA LEU A 436 18.72 -6.55 -19.51
C LEU A 436 18.43 -6.72 -18.02
N GLY A 437 17.22 -6.33 -17.61
CA GLY A 437 16.78 -6.40 -16.21
C GLY A 437 15.40 -5.77 -16.03
N GLU A 438 14.86 -5.88 -14.82
CA GLU A 438 13.61 -5.24 -14.42
C GLU A 438 13.70 -4.85 -12.95
N GLY A 439 13.39 -3.58 -12.66
CA GLY A 439 13.28 -3.05 -11.30
C GLY A 439 11.89 -2.49 -11.04
N GLY A 440 11.72 -1.77 -9.93
CA GLY A 440 10.42 -1.15 -9.56
C GLY A 440 9.87 -0.14 -10.57
N PHE A 441 10.66 0.24 -11.58
CA PHE A 441 10.33 1.23 -12.60
C PHE A 441 10.03 0.62 -13.98
N GLY A 442 10.04 -0.71 -14.09
CA GLY A 442 9.75 -1.42 -15.33
C GLY A 442 10.99 -2.05 -15.98
N PRO A 443 10.78 -2.77 -17.09
CA PRO A 443 11.83 -3.52 -17.77
C PRO A 443 12.77 -2.62 -18.59
N VAL A 444 14.03 -3.02 -18.64
CA VAL A 444 15.08 -2.42 -19.47
C VAL A 444 15.50 -3.42 -20.53
N TYR A 445 15.60 -2.98 -21.78
CA TYR A 445 15.96 -3.81 -22.93
C TYR A 445 17.22 -3.29 -23.61
N LYS A 446 18.04 -4.20 -24.14
CA LYS A 446 19.06 -3.90 -25.13
C LYS A 446 18.37 -3.62 -26.45
N GLY A 447 18.73 -2.52 -27.10
CA GLY A 447 18.29 -2.19 -28.44
C GLY A 447 19.45 -1.88 -29.35
N LYS A 448 19.24 -2.04 -30.65
CA LYS A 448 20.16 -1.56 -31.69
C LYS A 448 19.42 -0.58 -32.60
N LEU A 449 19.83 0.68 -32.59
CA LEU A 449 19.25 1.73 -33.43
C LEU A 449 19.62 1.52 -34.91
N PRO A 450 18.93 2.18 -35.87
CA PRO A 450 19.18 2.01 -37.30
C PRO A 450 20.60 2.36 -37.76
N ASP A 451 21.27 3.26 -37.04
CA ASP A 451 22.67 3.62 -37.26
C ASP A 451 23.67 2.59 -36.68
N GLY A 452 23.17 1.52 -36.09
CA GLY A 452 23.95 0.46 -35.47
C GLY A 452 24.32 0.71 -34.01
N GLN A 453 23.96 1.86 -33.43
CA GLN A 453 24.27 2.20 -32.04
C GLN A 453 23.52 1.27 -31.08
N GLU A 454 24.24 0.65 -30.15
CA GLU A 454 23.63 -0.11 -29.05
C GLU A 454 23.15 0.84 -27.94
N VAL A 455 21.93 0.60 -27.46
CA VAL A 455 21.25 1.45 -26.47
C VAL A 455 20.55 0.61 -25.40
N ALA A 456 20.32 1.21 -24.24
CA ALA A 456 19.47 0.67 -23.19
C ALA A 456 18.11 1.39 -23.21
N ILE A 457 17.03 0.64 -23.34
CA ILE A 457 15.66 1.15 -23.51
C ILE A 457 14.86 0.76 -22.27
N LYS A 458 14.62 1.73 -21.38
CA LYS A 458 13.84 1.58 -20.15
C LYS A 458 12.38 1.93 -20.46
N ARG A 459 11.51 0.93 -20.47
CA ARG A 459 10.07 1.11 -20.69
C ARG A 459 9.39 1.22 -19.32
N LEU A 460 8.96 2.42 -18.97
CA LEU A 460 8.37 2.68 -17.66
C LEU A 460 6.96 2.11 -17.59
N SER A 461 6.62 1.51 -16.45
CA SER A 461 5.28 0.99 -16.20
C SER A 461 4.25 2.12 -16.18
N THR A 462 3.09 1.89 -16.82
CA THR A 462 1.94 2.81 -16.82
C THR A 462 1.07 2.69 -15.57
N SER A 463 1.30 1.67 -14.72
CA SER A 463 0.43 1.35 -13.58
C SER A 463 0.72 2.13 -12.29
N SER A 464 1.77 2.96 -12.24
CA SER A 464 2.12 3.74 -11.04
C SER A 464 2.01 5.26 -11.29
N GLY A 465 1.31 5.98 -10.40
CA GLY A 465 1.34 7.45 -10.38
C GLY A 465 2.74 8.04 -10.13
N GLN A 466 3.66 7.19 -9.65
CA GLN A 466 5.08 7.44 -9.46
C GLN A 466 5.86 7.49 -10.78
N GLY A 467 5.61 6.57 -11.72
CA GLY A 467 6.37 6.45 -12.97
C GLY A 467 6.27 7.68 -13.88
N LEU A 468 5.14 8.41 -13.87
CA LEU A 468 5.01 9.66 -14.65
C LEU A 468 5.85 10.81 -14.05
N LEU A 469 5.93 10.89 -12.71
CA LEU A 469 6.72 11.92 -12.05
C LEU A 469 8.22 11.64 -12.24
N GLU A 470 8.62 10.38 -12.13
CA GLU A 470 9.99 9.92 -12.36
C GLU A 470 10.39 10.14 -13.82
N PHE A 471 9.55 9.77 -14.79
CA PHE A 471 9.78 10.07 -16.19
C PHE A 471 10.05 11.55 -16.44
N LYS A 472 9.22 12.44 -15.85
CA LYS A 472 9.41 13.88 -15.96
C LYS A 472 10.72 14.32 -15.29
N ASN A 473 11.04 13.80 -14.11
CA ASN A 473 12.28 14.12 -13.41
C ASN A 473 13.49 13.69 -14.24
N GLU A 474 13.52 12.46 -14.73
CA GLU A 474 14.61 11.93 -15.55
C GLU A 474 14.86 12.77 -16.80
N ILE A 475 13.80 13.13 -17.53
CA ILE A 475 13.95 14.00 -18.71
C ILE A 475 14.41 15.41 -18.32
N LEU A 476 13.81 16.00 -17.28
CA LEU A 476 14.14 17.38 -16.85
C LEU A 476 15.57 17.51 -16.30
N LEU A 477 16.08 16.46 -15.65
CA LEU A 477 17.39 16.41 -15.02
C LEU A 477 18.47 15.99 -16.01
N ILE A 478 18.35 14.81 -16.62
CA ILE A 478 19.46 14.22 -17.38
C ILE A 478 19.73 15.00 -18.66
N ALA A 479 18.71 15.62 -19.28
CA ALA A 479 18.92 16.54 -20.41
C ALA A 479 19.94 17.66 -20.09
N LYS A 480 20.01 18.08 -18.83
CA LYS A 480 20.84 19.20 -18.36
C LYS A 480 22.14 18.76 -17.69
N LEU A 481 22.31 17.47 -17.44
CA LEU A 481 23.46 16.90 -16.74
C LEU A 481 24.39 16.25 -17.77
N GLN A 482 25.62 16.75 -17.85
CA GLN A 482 26.65 16.22 -18.75
C GLN A 482 27.93 16.03 -17.96
N HIS A 483 28.28 14.77 -17.70
CA HIS A 483 29.48 14.40 -16.97
C HIS A 483 29.87 12.95 -17.29
N THR A 484 31.18 12.65 -17.30
CA THR A 484 31.70 11.32 -17.68
C THR A 484 31.33 10.22 -16.68
N LYS A 485 30.94 10.60 -15.46
CA LYS A 485 30.53 9.69 -14.37
C LYS A 485 29.02 9.58 -14.17
N LEU A 486 28.21 10.08 -15.11
CA LEU A 486 26.74 9.93 -15.09
C LEU A 486 26.29 9.24 -16.38
N VAL A 487 25.26 8.40 -16.31
CA VAL A 487 24.70 7.74 -17.50
C VAL A 487 23.97 8.76 -18.36
N ARG A 488 24.33 8.80 -19.64
CA ARG A 488 23.76 9.74 -20.61
C ARG A 488 22.41 9.26 -21.14
N LEU A 489 21.39 10.10 -21.00
CA LEU A 489 20.12 9.95 -21.71
C LEU A 489 20.30 10.42 -23.17
N LEU A 490 19.99 9.54 -24.12
CA LEU A 490 20.07 9.81 -25.56
C LEU A 490 18.73 10.33 -26.10
N GLY A 491 17.63 9.80 -25.57
CA GLY A 491 16.30 10.17 -26.05
C GLY A 491 15.16 9.64 -25.19
N TYR A 492 13.94 9.93 -25.64
CA TYR A 492 12.73 9.43 -25.01
C TYR A 492 11.61 9.21 -26.04
N CYS A 493 10.57 8.47 -25.64
CA CYS A 493 9.32 8.32 -26.38
C CYS A 493 8.12 8.59 -25.46
N THR A 494 7.16 9.37 -25.97
CA THR A 494 5.90 9.71 -25.29
C THR A 494 4.65 9.41 -26.13
N GLN A 495 4.76 8.49 -27.09
CA GLN A 495 3.68 8.17 -28.02
C GLN A 495 2.55 7.41 -27.30
N GLY A 496 1.34 8.00 -27.26
CA GLY A 496 0.21 7.43 -26.52
C GLY A 496 0.46 7.36 -25.01
N GLU A 497 0.25 6.18 -24.43
CA GLU A 497 0.52 5.90 -23.01
C GLU A 497 1.97 5.51 -22.74
N GLU A 498 2.77 5.26 -23.77
CA GLU A 498 4.16 4.82 -23.63
C GLU A 498 5.04 5.91 -23.02
N ARG A 499 5.87 5.51 -22.06
CA ARG A 499 6.89 6.35 -21.42
C ARG A 499 8.19 5.58 -21.46
N ILE A 500 9.03 5.89 -22.45
CA ILE A 500 10.25 5.13 -22.70
C ILE A 500 11.43 6.09 -22.67
N LEU A 501 12.49 5.69 -21.97
CA LEU A 501 13.76 6.41 -21.89
C LEU A 501 14.84 5.59 -22.59
N VAL A 502 15.69 6.26 -23.37
CA VAL A 502 16.76 5.64 -24.17
C VAL A 502 18.10 6.17 -23.67
N TYR A 503 18.95 5.29 -23.17
CA TYR A 503 20.27 5.60 -22.64
C TYR A 503 21.38 4.96 -23.47
N GLU A 504 22.61 5.44 -23.25
CA GLU A 504 23.80 4.68 -23.67
C GLU A 504 23.80 3.27 -23.05
N TYR A 505 24.29 2.30 -23.82
CA TYR A 505 24.40 0.93 -23.35
C TYR A 505 25.65 0.74 -22.46
N MET A 506 25.45 0.13 -21.29
CA MET A 506 26.50 -0.13 -20.30
C MET A 506 26.91 -1.60 -20.35
N HIS A 507 28.08 -1.88 -20.91
CA HIS A 507 28.54 -3.23 -21.26
C HIS A 507 28.75 -4.15 -20.04
N ASN A 508 29.19 -3.58 -18.92
CA ASN A 508 29.51 -4.32 -17.71
C ASN A 508 28.40 -4.17 -16.65
N LYS A 509 27.13 -4.06 -17.05
CA LYS A 509 25.97 -4.07 -16.12
C LYS A 509 26.14 -3.11 -14.92
N SER A 510 25.62 -3.48 -13.76
CA SER A 510 25.66 -2.72 -12.50
C SER A 510 26.71 -3.26 -11.53
N LEU A 511 27.15 -2.42 -10.59
CA LEU A 511 28.20 -2.75 -9.63
C LEU A 511 27.81 -3.87 -8.66
N ASP A 512 26.54 -3.96 -8.27
CA ASP A 512 26.02 -5.02 -7.40
C ASP A 512 26.19 -6.42 -8.00
N PHE A 513 26.15 -6.54 -9.34
CA PHE A 513 26.43 -7.78 -10.06
C PHE A 513 27.84 -8.32 -9.78
N PHE A 514 28.82 -7.43 -9.60
CA PHE A 514 30.19 -7.83 -9.26
C PHE A 514 30.43 -7.90 -7.76
N LEU A 515 29.82 -7.01 -6.97
CA LEU A 515 30.07 -6.93 -5.54
C LEU A 515 29.42 -8.05 -4.73
N PHE A 516 28.31 -8.63 -5.18
CA PHE A 516 27.54 -9.57 -4.34
C PHE A 516 27.42 -10.98 -4.90
N ASP A 517 27.70 -11.20 -6.20
CA ASP A 517 27.78 -12.54 -6.79
C ASP A 517 29.17 -13.14 -6.53
N THR A 518 29.21 -14.25 -5.80
CA THR A 518 30.46 -14.94 -5.43
C THR A 518 31.34 -15.30 -6.62
N ASN A 519 30.75 -15.61 -7.78
CA ASN A 519 31.50 -15.98 -8.98
C ASN A 519 32.03 -14.75 -9.75
N LYS A 520 31.54 -13.55 -9.43
CA LYS A 520 31.89 -12.29 -10.11
C LYS A 520 32.80 -11.41 -9.28
N LYS A 521 32.79 -11.55 -7.95
CA LYS A 521 33.66 -10.81 -7.02
C LYS A 521 35.13 -10.83 -7.40
N GLU A 522 35.61 -11.99 -7.85
CA GLU A 522 37.02 -12.18 -8.25
C GLU A 522 37.41 -11.40 -9.51
N GLN A 523 36.44 -10.87 -10.27
CA GLN A 523 36.70 -10.12 -11.50
C GLN A 523 37.05 -8.65 -11.24
N ILE A 524 36.88 -8.15 -10.00
CA ILE A 524 37.16 -6.76 -9.62
C ILE A 524 38.12 -6.68 -8.43
N ASN A 525 39.41 -6.51 -8.75
CA ASN A 525 40.46 -6.28 -7.76
C ASN A 525 40.32 -4.92 -7.06
N TRP A 526 41.16 -4.68 -6.05
CA TRP A 526 41.13 -3.44 -5.27
C TRP A 526 41.29 -2.18 -6.13
N GLY A 527 42.22 -2.17 -7.10
CA GLY A 527 42.44 -1.02 -7.98
C GLY A 527 41.20 -0.63 -8.78
N THR A 528 40.43 -1.61 -9.28
CA THR A 528 39.15 -1.37 -9.94
C THR A 528 38.10 -0.85 -8.96
N ARG A 529 37.99 -1.45 -7.76
CA ARG A 529 37.07 -0.99 -6.71
C ARG A 529 37.36 0.45 -6.27
N PHE A 530 38.63 0.81 -6.09
CA PHE A 530 39.03 2.16 -5.72
C PHE A 530 38.71 3.18 -6.82
N ARG A 531 38.96 2.84 -8.10
CA ARG A 531 38.57 3.68 -9.24
C ARG A 531 37.05 3.89 -9.29
N ILE A 532 36.28 2.87 -8.93
CA ILE A 532 34.82 2.95 -8.82
C ILE A 532 34.43 3.91 -7.69
N ILE A 533 35.00 3.77 -6.49
CA ILE A 533 34.78 4.67 -5.34
C ILE A 533 35.05 6.12 -5.75
N GLU A 534 36.22 6.39 -6.33
CA GLU A 534 36.62 7.73 -6.75
C GLU A 534 35.66 8.28 -7.82
N GLY A 535 35.34 7.48 -8.84
CA GLY A 535 34.45 7.90 -9.92
C GLY A 535 33.04 8.23 -9.44
N VAL A 536 32.48 7.45 -8.50
CA VAL A 536 31.18 7.75 -7.89
C VAL A 536 31.25 9.04 -7.06
N ALA A 537 32.31 9.22 -6.26
CA ALA A 537 32.51 10.43 -5.47
C ALA A 537 32.61 11.69 -6.36
N GLN A 538 33.33 11.61 -7.48
CA GLN A 538 33.42 12.68 -8.48
C GLN A 538 32.05 12.96 -9.13
N GLY A 539 31.27 11.91 -9.46
CA GLY A 539 29.93 12.05 -10.00
C GLY A 539 28.98 12.79 -9.06
N LEU A 540 28.96 12.44 -7.78
CA LEU A 540 28.17 13.13 -6.76
C LEU A 540 28.66 14.56 -6.52
N LEU A 541 29.98 14.79 -6.48
CA LEU A 541 30.55 16.13 -6.35
C LEU A 541 30.08 17.03 -7.50
N TYR A 542 30.05 16.51 -8.73
CA TYR A 542 29.49 17.23 -9.86
C TYR A 542 28.02 17.60 -9.60
N LEU A 543 27.16 16.65 -9.24
CA LEU A 543 25.74 16.89 -8.98
C LEU A 543 25.49 17.90 -7.85
N HIS A 544 26.32 17.91 -6.82
CA HIS A 544 26.12 18.77 -5.65
C HIS A 544 26.65 20.18 -5.87
N LYS A 545 27.74 20.34 -6.63
CA LYS A 545 28.53 21.58 -6.66
C LYS A 545 28.78 22.18 -8.05
N TYR A 546 29.03 21.34 -9.06
CA TYR A 546 29.52 21.81 -10.36
C TYR A 546 28.48 21.75 -11.48
N SER A 547 27.34 21.09 -11.27
CA SER A 547 26.18 21.21 -12.14
C SER A 547 25.55 22.61 -12.01
N ARG A 548 24.87 23.04 -13.08
CA ARG A 548 24.19 24.36 -13.11
C ARG A 548 23.12 24.52 -12.02
N LEU A 549 22.56 23.40 -11.57
CA LEU A 549 21.60 23.30 -10.48
C LEU A 549 22.11 22.25 -9.52
N THR A 550 21.95 22.47 -8.22
CA THR A 550 22.28 21.44 -7.23
C THR A 550 21.26 20.32 -7.31
N VAL A 551 21.73 19.09 -7.53
CA VAL A 551 20.90 17.89 -7.70
C VAL A 551 21.21 16.91 -6.58
N VAL A 552 20.19 16.50 -5.85
CA VAL A 552 20.28 15.43 -4.84
C VAL A 552 19.64 14.17 -5.41
N HIS A 553 20.40 13.07 -5.50
CA HIS A 553 20.02 11.83 -6.16
C HIS A 553 18.92 11.06 -5.41
N ARG A 554 19.07 10.92 -4.08
CA ARG A 554 18.17 10.23 -3.14
C ARG A 554 18.00 8.72 -3.27
N ASP A 555 18.46 8.10 -4.36
CA ASP A 555 18.48 6.63 -4.52
C ASP A 555 19.85 6.10 -4.96
N LEU A 556 20.93 6.56 -4.32
CA LEU A 556 22.28 6.06 -4.60
C LEU A 556 22.49 4.70 -3.92
N LYS A 557 22.87 3.68 -4.70
CA LYS A 557 23.11 2.30 -4.27
C LYS A 557 23.94 1.54 -5.31
N ALA A 558 24.47 0.38 -4.97
CA ALA A 558 25.30 -0.42 -5.87
C ALA A 558 24.60 -0.78 -7.21
N SER A 559 23.31 -1.12 -7.18
CA SER A 559 22.55 -1.44 -8.40
C SER A 559 22.36 -0.25 -9.36
N ASN A 560 22.53 0.97 -8.86
CA ASN A 560 22.39 2.22 -9.64
C ASN A 560 23.75 2.77 -10.11
N ILE A 561 24.85 2.07 -9.84
CA ILE A 561 26.16 2.35 -10.42
C ILE A 561 26.37 1.39 -11.60
N LEU A 562 26.30 1.89 -12.82
CA LEU A 562 26.55 1.09 -14.02
C LEU A 562 28.02 1.19 -14.44
N LEU A 563 28.53 0.15 -15.11
CA LEU A 563 29.92 0.04 -15.53
C LEU A 563 30.03 0.00 -17.05
N ASP A 564 30.86 0.89 -17.62
CA ASP A 564 31.13 0.90 -19.06
C ASP A 564 32.10 -0.24 -19.44
N SER A 565 32.46 -0.34 -20.71
CA SER A 565 33.37 -1.39 -21.24
C SER A 565 34.72 -1.43 -20.53
N ASP A 566 35.18 -0.31 -19.97
CA ASP A 566 36.47 -0.15 -19.31
C ASP A 566 36.36 -0.21 -17.78
N MET A 567 35.21 -0.66 -17.26
CA MET A 567 34.89 -0.75 -15.83
C MET A 567 34.86 0.62 -15.12
N ASN A 568 34.62 1.72 -15.84
CA ASN A 568 34.41 3.01 -15.21
C ASN A 568 32.96 3.14 -14.69
N PRO A 569 32.76 3.74 -13.50
CA PRO A 569 31.44 3.91 -12.93
C PRO A 569 30.67 5.07 -13.58
N LYS A 570 29.37 4.86 -13.77
CA LYS A 570 28.39 5.90 -14.09
C LYS A 570 27.16 5.80 -13.20
N ILE A 571 26.80 6.91 -12.55
CA ILE A 571 25.57 7.01 -11.75
C ILE A 571 24.36 7.05 -12.67
N SER A 572 23.35 6.25 -12.34
CA SER A 572 22.10 6.08 -13.09
C SER A 572 20.87 6.22 -12.19
N ASP A 573 19.69 6.24 -12.81
CA ASP A 573 18.36 6.23 -12.16
C ASP A 573 18.00 7.52 -11.39
N PHE A 574 17.87 8.62 -12.14
CA PHE A 574 17.55 9.95 -11.59
C PHE A 574 16.04 10.16 -11.37
N GLY A 575 15.21 9.12 -11.43
CA GLY A 575 13.75 9.25 -11.30
C GLY A 575 13.35 9.90 -9.97
N MET A 576 14.11 9.62 -8.91
CA MET A 576 13.88 10.15 -7.57
C MET A 576 14.62 11.45 -7.28
N ALA A 577 15.47 11.94 -8.17
CA ALA A 577 16.33 13.07 -7.87
C ALA A 577 15.54 14.38 -7.69
N ARG A 578 16.12 15.31 -6.93
CA ARG A 578 15.55 16.63 -6.61
C ARG A 578 16.50 17.74 -7.03
N ILE A 579 15.92 18.77 -7.63
CA ILE A 579 16.60 20.01 -8.02
C ILE A 579 16.42 21.02 -6.89
N PHE A 580 17.50 21.62 -6.44
CA PHE A 580 17.51 22.72 -5.48
C PHE A 580 17.77 24.03 -6.24
N GLY A 581 17.03 25.08 -5.86
CA GLY A 581 17.34 26.45 -6.31
C GLY A 581 18.65 26.96 -5.70
N GLN A 582 19.25 28.00 -6.27
CA GLN A 582 20.53 28.58 -5.78
C GLN A 582 20.50 29.04 -4.30
N GLN A 583 19.32 29.26 -3.72
CA GLN A 583 19.14 29.68 -2.32
C GLN A 583 18.66 28.57 -1.39
N GLU A 584 18.40 27.36 -1.91
CA GLU A 584 17.89 26.25 -1.11
C GLU A 584 19.04 25.31 -0.75
N SER A 585 19.30 25.12 0.55
CA SER A 585 20.30 24.15 1.05
C SER A 585 19.65 22.88 1.61
N GLU A 586 18.39 22.97 2.01
CA GLU A 586 17.62 21.89 2.63
C GLU A 586 16.13 22.08 2.30
N THR A 587 15.39 20.99 2.12
CA THR A 587 13.94 21.02 1.94
C THR A 587 13.27 19.85 2.65
N ASN A 588 12.01 20.01 3.04
CA ASN A 588 11.22 18.94 3.63
C ASN A 588 10.25 18.37 2.59
N THR A 589 10.18 17.05 2.49
CA THR A 589 9.22 16.36 1.63
C THR A 589 8.36 15.38 2.41
N LYS A 590 7.05 15.42 2.16
CA LYS A 590 6.09 14.42 2.67
C LYS A 590 6.20 13.06 1.95
N ARG A 591 6.96 13.01 0.85
CA ARG A 591 7.12 11.82 0.00
C ARG A 591 8.54 11.26 0.14
N ILE A 592 8.69 10.35 1.09
CA ILE A 592 9.91 9.59 1.31
C ILE A 592 9.98 8.48 0.27
N VAL A 593 11.00 8.53 -0.58
CA VAL A 593 11.28 7.56 -1.65
C VAL A 593 12.78 7.30 -1.68
N GLY A 594 13.17 6.06 -1.94
CA GLY A 594 14.57 5.63 -1.97
C GLY A 594 14.69 4.20 -1.46
N THR A 595 15.91 3.67 -1.47
CA THR A 595 16.16 2.28 -1.08
C THR A 595 16.46 2.18 0.41
N HIS A 596 15.71 1.34 1.12
CA HIS A 596 15.94 1.04 2.53
C HIS A 596 17.37 0.53 2.76
N GLY A 597 18.02 1.00 3.82
CA GLY A 597 19.43 0.73 4.11
C GLY A 597 20.40 1.77 3.53
N TYR A 598 20.00 2.58 2.54
CA TYR A 598 20.82 3.67 2.00
C TYR A 598 20.28 5.06 2.38
N MET A 599 19.04 5.14 2.84
CA MET A 599 18.41 6.40 3.25
C MET A 599 19.02 6.92 4.55
N SER A 600 19.35 8.21 4.61
CA SER A 600 19.83 8.84 5.84
C SER A 600 18.73 8.92 6.92
N PRO A 601 19.09 8.93 8.23
CA PRO A 601 18.13 9.01 9.32
C PRO A 601 17.18 10.19 9.21
N GLU A 602 17.68 11.40 8.97
CA GLU A 602 16.87 12.60 8.88
C GLU A 602 15.91 12.60 7.68
N TYR A 603 16.30 11.94 6.58
CA TYR A 603 15.44 11.78 5.42
C TYR A 603 14.35 10.74 5.68
N ALA A 604 14.74 9.57 6.21
CA ALA A 604 13.82 8.47 6.49
C ALA A 604 12.82 8.81 7.61
N LEU A 605 13.23 9.58 8.62
CA LEU A 605 12.39 9.90 9.77
C LEU A 605 11.57 11.18 9.59
N ARG A 606 12.14 12.19 8.94
CA ARG A 606 11.57 13.56 8.91
C ARG A 606 11.34 14.11 7.51
N GLY A 607 11.68 13.34 6.47
CA GLY A 607 11.56 13.78 5.08
C GLY A 607 12.54 14.90 4.70
N ILE A 608 13.61 15.09 5.47
CA ILE A 608 14.58 16.16 5.23
C ILE A 608 15.52 15.74 4.08
N VAL A 609 15.54 16.53 3.01
CA VAL A 609 16.40 16.32 1.85
C VAL A 609 17.47 17.40 1.83
N SER A 610 18.72 16.99 1.73
CA SER A 610 19.87 17.85 1.46
C SER A 610 20.94 17.06 0.70
N THR A 611 22.04 17.71 0.31
CA THR A 611 23.22 17.01 -0.24
C THR A 611 23.78 15.96 0.73
N LYS A 612 23.58 16.13 2.04
CA LYS A 612 24.01 15.18 3.08
C LYS A 612 23.21 13.88 3.07
N THR A 613 22.04 13.85 2.44
CA THR A 613 21.27 12.62 2.19
C THR A 613 22.07 11.69 1.27
N ASP A 614 22.59 12.21 0.15
CA ASP A 614 23.42 11.42 -0.77
C ASP A 614 24.80 11.06 -0.17
N VAL A 615 25.38 11.94 0.67
CA VAL A 615 26.64 11.64 1.38
C VAL A 615 26.48 10.40 2.25
N PHE A 616 25.37 10.28 2.97
CA PHE A 616 25.08 9.08 3.76
C PHE A 616 24.99 7.84 2.89
N SER A 617 24.20 7.90 1.80
CA SER A 617 24.08 6.77 0.85
C SER A 617 25.43 6.38 0.23
N PHE A 618 26.29 7.37 -0.05
CA PHE A 618 27.66 7.13 -0.53
C PHE A 618 28.51 6.42 0.53
N GLY A 619 28.40 6.80 1.79
CA GLY A 619 29.10 6.13 2.89
C GLY A 619 28.72 4.66 3.00
N VAL A 620 27.42 4.34 2.89
CA VAL A 620 26.95 2.94 2.85
C VAL A 620 27.54 2.21 1.65
N LEU A 621 27.42 2.77 0.46
CA LEU A 621 27.97 2.19 -0.78
C LEU A 621 29.49 1.96 -0.68
N LEU A 622 30.22 2.88 -0.08
CA LEU A 622 31.67 2.77 0.13
C LEU A 622 32.02 1.57 1.02
N LEU A 623 31.29 1.38 2.13
CA LEU A 623 31.47 0.21 3.00
C LEU A 623 31.11 -1.09 2.28
N GLU A 624 30.07 -1.10 1.44
CA GLU A 624 29.73 -2.27 0.62
C GLU A 624 30.83 -2.61 -0.39
N ILE A 625 31.44 -1.61 -1.03
CA ILE A 625 32.53 -1.83 -2.00
C ILE A 625 33.76 -2.44 -1.30
N VAL A 626 34.12 -1.92 -0.12
CA VAL A 626 35.28 -2.42 0.64
C VAL A 626 35.05 -3.85 1.14
N SER A 627 33.84 -4.14 1.63
CA SER A 627 33.53 -5.42 2.26
C SER A 627 33.05 -6.52 1.31
N GLY A 628 32.54 -6.14 0.12
CA GLY A 628 31.81 -7.08 -0.74
C GLY A 628 30.54 -7.64 -0.07
N LYS A 629 30.01 -6.94 0.93
CA LYS A 629 28.85 -7.34 1.74
C LYS A 629 27.71 -6.33 1.56
N LYS A 630 26.46 -6.79 1.54
CA LYS A 630 25.28 -5.96 1.25
C LYS A 630 24.67 -5.43 2.54
N ASN A 631 24.41 -4.13 2.68
CA ASN A 631 24.07 -3.53 3.97
C ASN A 631 22.88 -4.19 4.72
N ASN A 632 21.90 -4.73 3.99
CA ASN A 632 20.68 -5.34 4.55
C ASN A 632 20.76 -6.87 4.74
N SER A 633 21.92 -7.51 4.61
CA SER A 633 22.06 -8.95 4.92
C SER A 633 22.32 -9.16 6.42
N CYS A 634 21.56 -10.06 7.05
CA CYS A 634 21.82 -10.50 8.42
C CYS A 634 23.13 -11.30 8.41
N TYR A 635 24.20 -10.76 9.02
CA TYR A 635 25.55 -11.30 8.88
C TYR A 635 25.82 -12.48 9.80
N ASP A 636 25.18 -12.53 10.98
CA ASP A 636 25.26 -13.67 11.89
C ASP A 636 24.15 -13.60 12.97
N SER A 637 23.76 -14.75 13.50
CA SER A 637 23.04 -14.94 14.75
C SER A 637 23.70 -14.26 15.96
N GLU A 638 25.02 -14.06 15.94
CA GLU A 638 25.79 -13.36 16.97
C GLU A 638 25.97 -11.86 16.72
N HIS A 639 25.66 -11.35 15.53
CA HIS A 639 25.93 -9.95 15.11
C HIS A 639 24.69 -9.35 14.42
N PRO A 640 23.65 -8.94 15.18
CA PRO A 640 22.38 -8.42 14.64
C PRO A 640 22.50 -7.03 13.98
N LEU A 641 23.72 -6.54 13.73
CA LEU A 641 23.98 -5.22 13.17
C LEU A 641 23.94 -5.23 11.65
N ASN A 642 23.47 -4.12 11.07
CA ASN A 642 23.69 -3.82 9.66
C ASN A 642 25.19 -3.55 9.39
N LEU A 643 25.58 -3.44 8.11
CA LEU A 643 27.00 -3.29 7.74
C LEU A 643 27.65 -2.07 8.37
N ILE A 644 26.88 -0.98 8.51
CA ILE A 644 27.32 0.25 9.18
C ILE A 644 27.73 -0.04 10.63
N GLY A 645 26.88 -0.77 11.37
CA GLY A 645 27.16 -1.13 12.76
C GLY A 645 28.37 -2.06 12.90
N LEU A 646 28.48 -3.07 12.03
CA LEU A 646 29.66 -3.94 11.99
C LEU A 646 30.95 -3.16 11.72
N ALA A 647 30.94 -2.27 10.73
CA ALA A 647 32.10 -1.42 10.40
C ALA A 647 32.48 -0.51 11.57
N TRP A 648 31.50 0.00 12.30
CA TRP A 648 31.71 0.86 13.48
C TRP A 648 32.30 0.10 14.67
N GLU A 649 31.79 -1.09 15.00
CA GLU A 649 32.36 -1.94 16.07
C GLU A 649 33.82 -2.29 15.74
N LEU A 650 34.09 -2.79 14.54
CA LEU A 650 35.46 -3.12 14.10
C LEU A 650 36.37 -1.90 14.12
N TRP A 651 35.89 -0.71 13.76
CA TRP A 651 36.68 0.52 13.83
C TRP A 651 37.04 0.90 15.27
N ARG A 652 36.07 0.85 16.19
CA ARG A 652 36.28 1.16 17.61
C ARG A 652 37.26 0.21 18.28
N GLU A 653 37.28 -1.04 17.85
CA GLU A 653 38.17 -2.08 18.37
C GLU A 653 39.53 -2.14 17.66
N GLU A 654 39.84 -1.17 16.79
CA GLU A 654 41.08 -1.15 15.97
C GLU A 654 41.23 -2.36 15.03
N ARG A 655 40.12 -3.01 14.70
CA ARG A 655 39.99 -4.21 13.85
C ARG A 655 39.38 -3.91 12.47
N ALA A 656 39.40 -2.65 12.03
CA ALA A 656 38.76 -2.20 10.80
C ALA A 656 39.14 -3.00 9.54
N LEU A 657 40.36 -3.54 9.49
CA LEU A 657 40.83 -4.37 8.37
C LEU A 657 40.09 -5.71 8.24
N GLU A 658 39.38 -6.18 9.27
CA GLU A 658 38.54 -7.38 9.19
C GLU A 658 37.27 -7.15 8.35
N LEU A 659 36.94 -5.89 8.05
CA LEU A 659 35.81 -5.56 7.18
C LEU A 659 36.10 -5.92 5.71
N ILE A 660 37.37 -6.04 5.32
CA ILE A 660 37.81 -6.19 3.94
C ILE A 660 37.31 -7.50 3.35
N ASP A 661 36.85 -7.45 2.10
CA ASP A 661 36.55 -8.63 1.31
C ASP A 661 37.80 -9.52 1.20
N ALA A 662 37.70 -10.78 1.64
CA ALA A 662 38.83 -11.71 1.68
C ALA A 662 39.52 -11.87 0.31
N THR A 663 38.78 -11.69 -0.80
CA THR A 663 39.31 -11.76 -2.17
C THR A 663 40.26 -10.61 -2.53
N LEU A 664 40.32 -9.55 -1.71
CA LEU A 664 41.11 -8.35 -1.99
C LEU A 664 42.42 -8.25 -1.21
N ILE A 665 42.62 -9.10 -0.19
CA ILE A 665 43.68 -8.97 0.81
C ILE A 665 45.07 -8.80 0.17
N GLU A 666 45.36 -9.56 -0.89
CA GLU A 666 46.67 -9.54 -1.56
C GLU A 666 46.88 -8.34 -2.49
N SER A 667 45.80 -7.67 -2.92
CA SER A 667 45.85 -6.60 -3.94
C SER A 667 45.72 -5.18 -3.37
N CYS A 668 45.50 -5.06 -2.05
CA CYS A 668 45.10 -3.81 -1.43
C CYS A 668 46.25 -3.10 -0.67
N SER A 669 46.28 -1.77 -0.73
CA SER A 669 47.08 -0.98 0.21
C SER A 669 46.29 -0.81 1.50
N ARG A 670 46.84 -1.29 2.63
CA ARG A 670 46.17 -1.22 3.94
C ARG A 670 45.77 0.21 4.30
N ASP A 671 46.63 1.18 3.99
CA ASP A 671 46.37 2.60 4.24
C ASP A 671 45.23 3.16 3.40
N GLU A 672 45.12 2.73 2.14
CA GLU A 672 44.01 3.14 1.27
C GLU A 672 42.68 2.56 1.77
N VAL A 673 42.69 1.30 2.19
CA VAL A 673 41.49 0.64 2.69
C VAL A 673 41.03 1.26 4.01
N LEU A 674 41.94 1.45 4.97
CA LEU A 674 41.64 2.14 6.22
C LEU A 674 41.08 3.54 5.99
N ARG A 675 41.64 4.27 5.03
CA ARG A 675 41.14 5.58 4.61
C ARG A 675 39.74 5.50 4.04
N CYS A 676 39.43 4.51 3.20
CA CYS A 676 38.09 4.30 2.67
C CYS A 676 37.08 3.97 3.78
N ILE A 677 37.44 3.11 4.74
CA ILE A 677 36.59 2.78 5.89
C ILE A 677 36.34 4.03 6.74
N HIS A 678 37.38 4.79 7.05
CA HIS A 678 37.28 6.04 7.82
C HIS A 678 36.37 7.04 7.13
N VAL A 679 36.56 7.29 5.84
CA VAL A 679 35.70 8.18 5.05
C VAL A 679 34.25 7.65 4.99
N GLY A 680 34.07 6.34 4.85
CA GLY A 680 32.76 5.69 4.89
C GLY A 680 32.04 5.98 6.20
N LEU A 681 32.71 5.79 7.34
CA LEU A 681 32.18 6.07 8.68
C LEU A 681 31.86 7.54 8.89
N LEU A 682 32.71 8.47 8.42
CA LEU A 682 32.42 9.91 8.45
C LEU A 682 31.16 10.27 7.66
N CYS A 683 30.91 9.56 6.56
CA CYS A 683 29.73 9.79 5.72
C CYS A 683 28.44 9.25 6.33
N VAL A 684 28.49 8.21 7.16
CA VAL A 684 27.30 7.57 7.75
C VAL A 684 26.99 8.04 9.19
N GLN A 685 27.60 9.13 9.65
CA GLN A 685 27.31 9.73 10.96
C GLN A 685 25.83 10.09 11.13
N ASP A 686 25.30 9.95 12.34
CA ASP A 686 23.87 10.09 12.63
C ASP A 686 23.34 11.49 12.23
N TYR A 687 24.04 12.53 12.66
CA TYR A 687 23.69 13.91 12.34
C TYR A 687 24.26 14.36 10.99
N ALA A 688 23.38 14.87 10.12
CA ALA A 688 23.76 15.35 8.78
C ALA A 688 24.82 16.46 8.79
N LYS A 689 24.88 17.28 9.84
CA LYS A 689 25.87 18.38 9.97
C LYS A 689 27.31 17.85 10.10
N ASP A 690 27.50 16.69 10.72
CA ASP A 690 28.81 16.13 11.04
C ASP A 690 29.40 15.35 9.86
N ARG A 691 28.56 14.99 8.88
CA ARG A 691 28.99 14.39 7.62
C ARG A 691 29.79 15.38 6.75
N PRO A 692 30.87 14.94 6.08
CA PRO A 692 31.63 15.80 5.18
C PRO A 692 30.82 16.23 3.95
N SER A 693 31.28 17.27 3.25
CA SER A 693 30.80 17.55 1.88
C SER A 693 31.45 16.59 0.89
N MET A 694 30.84 16.35 -0.28
CA MET A 694 31.46 15.52 -1.31
C MET A 694 32.81 16.06 -1.80
N SER A 695 33.05 17.37 -1.73
CA SER A 695 34.37 17.93 -2.04
C SER A 695 35.42 17.53 -1.00
N SER A 696 35.04 17.50 0.28
CA SER A 696 35.91 17.01 1.34
C SER A 696 36.14 15.51 1.21
N VAL A 697 35.11 14.73 0.87
CA VAL A 697 35.20 13.28 0.61
C VAL A 697 36.20 12.99 -0.51
N VAL A 698 36.06 13.64 -1.67
CA VAL A 698 37.00 13.48 -2.79
C VAL A 698 38.43 13.85 -2.36
N SER A 699 38.61 14.97 -1.66
CA SER A 699 39.94 15.38 -1.16
C SER A 699 40.55 14.39 -0.17
N MET A 700 39.74 13.76 0.69
CA MET A 700 40.22 12.75 1.64
C MET A 700 40.61 11.46 0.93
N LEU A 701 39.88 11.06 -0.11
CA LEU A 701 40.17 9.86 -0.89
C LEU A 701 41.42 10.01 -1.77
N THR A 702 41.61 11.15 -2.45
CA THR A 702 42.66 11.30 -3.48
C THR A 702 43.99 11.85 -2.97
N ASN A 703 43.97 12.77 -2.01
CA ASN A 703 45.14 13.59 -1.70
C ASN A 703 45.82 13.26 -0.38
N GLY A 704 45.44 12.16 0.29
CA GLY A 704 45.99 11.78 1.61
C GLY A 704 46.07 13.00 2.52
N SER A 705 44.91 13.53 2.93
CA SER A 705 44.75 14.86 3.53
C SER A 705 45.95 15.30 4.39
N ARG A 706 46.53 16.47 4.10
CA ARG A 706 47.65 17.09 4.87
C ARG A 706 47.37 17.20 6.38
N LYS A 707 46.10 17.13 6.78
CA LYS A 707 45.64 16.96 8.16
C LYS A 707 44.87 15.64 8.25
N PRO A 708 45.07 14.83 9.31
CA PRO A 708 44.26 13.62 9.51
C PRO A 708 42.77 14.00 9.61
N PRO A 709 41.86 13.21 9.02
CA PRO A 709 40.43 13.45 9.17
C PRO A 709 40.02 13.37 10.65
N PRO A 710 38.96 14.05 11.07
CA PRO A 710 38.45 13.89 12.44
C PRO A 710 38.07 12.42 12.69
N PRO A 711 38.16 11.94 13.94
CA PRO A 711 37.63 10.62 14.27
C PRO A 711 36.13 10.59 13.95
N PRO A 712 35.61 9.51 13.36
CA PRO A 712 34.18 9.39 13.09
C PRO A 712 33.40 9.28 14.42
N GLU A 713 32.25 9.95 14.49
CA GLU A 713 31.30 9.78 15.59
C GLU A 713 30.29 8.66 15.31
N ARG A 714 29.37 8.43 16.25
CA ARG A 714 28.37 7.37 16.17
C ARG A 714 27.59 7.43 14.84
N PRO A 715 27.48 6.32 14.11
CA PRO A 715 26.75 6.29 12.85
C PRO A 715 25.23 6.25 13.07
N GLY A 716 24.49 6.69 12.07
CA GLY A 716 23.03 6.61 12.04
C GLY A 716 22.55 5.16 12.03
N PHE A 717 21.42 4.91 12.69
CA PHE A 717 20.83 3.56 12.84
C PHE A 717 21.69 2.55 13.63
N PHE A 718 22.70 2.99 14.38
CA PHE A 718 23.47 2.12 15.29
C PHE A 718 22.70 1.84 16.58
N ILE A 719 22.47 0.57 16.89
CA ILE A 719 21.91 0.09 18.18
C ILE A 719 23.07 -0.50 18.97
N GLU A 720 23.37 0.06 20.15
CA GLU A 720 24.49 -0.37 20.97
C GLU A 720 24.14 -1.64 21.75
N ARG A 721 25.05 -2.63 21.80
CA ARG A 721 24.95 -3.79 22.69
C ARG A 721 25.17 -3.34 24.14
N GLY A 722 24.18 -2.69 24.74
CA GLY A 722 24.30 -2.12 26.09
C GLY A 722 23.02 -1.92 26.88
N ASP A 723 21.86 -1.76 26.23
CA ASP A 723 20.62 -1.42 26.94
C ASP A 723 19.97 -2.58 27.72
N GLN A 724 20.52 -3.79 27.65
CA GLN A 724 20.12 -4.89 28.54
C GLN A 724 20.91 -4.93 29.86
N GLN A 725 22.02 -4.19 29.99
CA GLN A 725 22.86 -4.22 31.19
C GLN A 725 22.46 -3.14 32.22
N ALA A 726 21.87 -2.03 31.77
CA ALA A 726 21.38 -0.95 32.63
C ALA A 726 20.15 -1.36 33.47
N GLN A 727 19.31 -2.28 32.97
CA GLN A 727 18.20 -2.84 33.77
C GLN A 727 18.63 -3.92 34.76
N ARG A 728 19.81 -4.54 34.57
CA ARG A 728 20.34 -5.57 35.47
C ARG A 728 21.10 -5.01 36.67
N SER A 729 21.56 -3.76 36.58
CA SER A 729 22.28 -3.07 37.65
C SER A 729 21.32 -2.42 38.66
N GLU A 730 20.15 -1.95 38.23
CA GLU A 730 19.12 -1.43 39.15
C GLU A 730 18.36 -2.52 39.94
N GLU A 731 18.35 -3.77 39.45
CA GLU A 731 17.79 -4.91 40.22
C GLU A 731 18.79 -5.50 41.23
N ALA A 732 20.10 -5.35 40.99
CA ALA A 732 21.13 -5.83 41.92
C ALA A 732 21.32 -4.91 43.14
N GLU A 733 21.03 -3.61 43.02
CA GLU A 733 21.07 -2.67 44.16
C GLU A 733 19.84 -2.74 45.08
N ARG A 734 18.77 -3.46 44.70
CA ARG A 734 17.58 -3.66 45.56
C ARG A 734 17.64 -4.88 46.48
N TYR A 735 18.68 -5.71 46.36
CA TYR A 735 18.86 -6.89 47.21
C TYR A 735 20.30 -6.98 47.75
N SER A 736 20.69 -6.03 48.59
CA SER A 736 21.74 -6.24 49.58
C SER A 736 21.42 -5.44 50.85
N ILE A 737 20.61 -6.03 51.72
CA ILE A 737 20.59 -5.67 53.13
C ILE A 737 21.72 -6.47 53.75
N ASN A 738 22.85 -5.82 54.02
CA ASN A 738 23.70 -6.03 55.20
C ASN A 738 24.73 -4.90 55.25
N GLY A 739 24.48 -3.94 56.14
CA GLY A 739 25.41 -2.86 56.42
C GLY A 739 26.62 -3.36 57.19
N LEU A 740 27.80 -3.22 56.60
CA LEU A 740 29.09 -3.20 57.29
C LEU A 740 29.99 -2.18 56.59
N SER A 741 30.29 -1.08 57.28
CA SER A 741 31.23 -0.05 56.84
C SER A 741 32.65 -0.50 57.15
N ILE A 742 33.50 -0.68 56.14
CA ILE A 742 34.95 -0.78 56.33
C ILE A 742 35.57 0.52 55.82
N SER A 743 36.10 1.30 56.76
CA SER A 743 36.94 2.47 56.50
C SER A 743 38.39 2.05 56.35
N GLU A 744 38.99 2.27 55.17
CA GLU A 744 40.43 2.12 54.96
C GLU A 744 41.16 3.45 55.20
N LEU A 745 42.10 3.42 56.14
CA LEU A 745 43.03 4.50 56.47
C LEU A 745 44.16 4.56 55.42
N LYS A 746 44.31 5.71 54.75
CA LYS A 746 45.51 6.01 53.95
C LYS A 746 46.62 6.57 54.85
N GLY A 747 47.67 5.77 55.07
CA GLY A 747 48.96 6.23 55.58
C GLY A 747 49.83 6.78 54.44
N ARG A 748 50.62 7.81 54.75
CA ARG A 748 51.57 8.49 53.86
C ARG A 748 52.74 7.61 53.44
#